data_AF-A0A1F9US00-F1
#
_entry.id   AF-A0A1F9US00-F1
#
_cell.length_a   1.000
_cell.length_b   1.000
_cell.length_c   1.000
_cell.angle_alpha   90.00
_cell.angle_beta   90.00
_cell.angle_gamma   90.00
#
_symmetry.space_group_name_H-M   'P 1'
#
loop_
_entity.id
_entity.type
_entity.pdbx_description
1 polymer ?
#
loop_
_entity_poly.entity_id
_entity_poly.type
_entity_poly.pdbx_seq_one_letter_code
_entity_poly.pdbx_strand_id
1 'polypeptide(L)'
;MKNKKGFAVDAVVGLVLTLLVAGSYLTGESFLAGVEFKAYDLRSKLRQTLKSPEEIVLVAIDDESISQLGRWPWPRTRLAAAVDLIAAAGPKAIGLNVLFSEPEQSQGLVEVKRLEDRYKELLASRNISQKGTDFSLEFASSTVALDSDSKLLASIQGAGSVVLPLFFAANTTRAKVVPAPPEVSSAAVRQPVPADGSITVQEKMIPPLLSFAGAAAGLGHSNLYAESDGVFRRDAPLVQYDGALYPSYALRLVMAYQGLAPADVTFVPGAEVSAGRLRIPLDGDSMMAVTFLGPPADTIKRASFREVLAGSVSPDFFKEKIVLIGPTALGVGSNYVTPVAGDFPAVEVVAHSVENMLHARFLTRPPWAQQLEWGLIAALGLFIMVVLPRLRAFWGLIVSLMLSLAVLGAGTYFFAAGQWIKIGYPVVLLVAGYLVVVSKSFLVAEKGKELVEASQIETNKMLGLSFQGQGMLDLAFEKFRLCPLDDNMKDTLYNLALDFERKRQYSKAAAVFDHIAAKDPKYKDVVEKGKKLKEASDGAVFGGVGAKKEGTVMITGGATKPTLGRYEIEKELGRGAMGVVYLGRDPKINRMVAIKTMMLEDGGDATAAKDVKERFFREAESAGTLNHPNIVRIFDAGEENEVAYIAMELLDGHDLTRYGSKEGLLPLDKTLDYAATVADALDYAHAQGVVHRDIKPANIMILKDGSIRVADFGIARITASSKTATGTVMGTPSYMSPEQVAGKKVDGRSDLFSLSVALFELVAGEKPFKGGEGLGTLLFQIANDPHPDITTVKPGLPASLKAVLDKGLAKNPDLRFQRGGEMAAALRAVLAELKGGAPAPAPIPAPAPETEKTVSIGPEITIEPPQRAGVGPAVNVPPPQNPDATLRLEPHPREPI
;
A
#
# COMPACT_ATOMS: atom_id res chain seq x y z
N MET A 1 5.69 -17.37 51.79
CA MET A 1 5.01 -18.17 50.72
C MET A 1 4.32 -17.34 49.61
N LYS A 2 4.44 -16.00 49.54
CA LYS A 2 3.74 -15.15 48.54
C LYS A 2 4.37 -15.13 47.12
N ASN A 3 5.64 -15.51 46.93
CA ASN A 3 6.32 -15.42 45.62
C ASN A 3 6.16 -16.63 44.67
N LYS A 4 5.61 -17.77 45.13
CA LYS A 4 5.50 -18.98 44.27
C LYS A 4 4.38 -18.89 43.22
N LYS A 5 3.29 -18.15 43.50
CA LYS A 5 2.14 -18.04 42.59
C LYS A 5 2.43 -17.15 41.36
N GLY A 6 3.20 -16.07 41.51
CA GLY A 6 3.59 -15.20 40.38
C GLY A 6 4.47 -15.91 39.37
N PHE A 7 5.50 -16.62 39.85
CA PHE A 7 6.43 -17.38 39.02
C PHE A 7 5.74 -18.44 38.16
N ALA A 8 4.78 -19.19 38.72
CA ALA A 8 4.05 -20.20 37.97
C ALA A 8 3.27 -19.59 36.78
N VAL A 9 2.66 -18.42 36.98
CA VAL A 9 1.92 -17.74 35.91
C VAL A 9 2.87 -17.19 34.83
N ASP A 10 4.01 -16.60 35.21
CA ASP A 10 5.00 -16.09 34.24
C ASP A 10 5.61 -17.22 33.40
N ALA A 11 5.92 -18.35 34.03
CA ALA A 11 6.42 -19.53 33.34
C ALA A 11 5.38 -20.10 32.36
N VAL A 12 4.09 -20.13 32.76
CA VAL A 12 3.01 -20.57 31.85
C VAL A 12 2.86 -19.63 30.67
N VAL A 13 2.90 -18.32 30.87
CA VAL A 13 2.80 -17.34 29.78
C VAL A 13 3.97 -17.48 28.80
N GLY A 14 5.20 -17.55 29.30
CA GLY A 14 6.38 -17.77 28.45
C GLY A 14 6.30 -19.10 27.70
N LEU A 15 5.82 -20.17 28.34
CA LEU A 15 5.64 -21.48 27.71
C LEU A 15 4.59 -21.44 26.60
N VAL A 16 3.43 -20.82 26.83
CA VAL A 16 2.38 -20.68 25.82
C VAL A 16 2.89 -19.89 24.62
N LEU A 17 3.56 -18.76 24.82
CA LEU A 17 4.15 -17.98 23.72
C LEU A 17 5.19 -18.78 22.93
N THR A 18 6.05 -19.52 23.63
CA THR A 18 7.07 -20.37 22.99
C THR A 18 6.43 -21.48 22.18
N LEU A 19 5.40 -22.14 22.70
CA LEU A 19 4.65 -23.19 22.00
C LEU A 19 3.88 -22.66 20.80
N LEU A 20 3.33 -21.44 20.88
CA LEU A 20 2.67 -20.79 19.74
C LEU A 20 3.65 -20.50 18.60
N VAL A 21 4.83 -19.94 18.93
CA VAL A 21 5.87 -19.67 17.92
C VAL A 21 6.44 -20.98 17.36
N ALA A 22 6.67 -21.99 18.21
CA ALA A 22 7.09 -23.32 17.80
C ALA A 22 6.08 -24.01 16.87
N GLY A 23 4.78 -23.91 17.20
CA GLY A 23 3.70 -24.44 16.38
C GLY A 23 3.66 -23.74 15.01
N SER A 24 3.75 -22.42 15.00
CA SER A 24 3.83 -21.61 13.77
C SER A 24 5.07 -21.93 12.91
N TYR A 25 6.20 -22.25 13.55
CA TYR A 25 7.40 -22.71 12.85
C TYR A 25 7.19 -24.06 12.15
N LEU A 26 6.46 -24.99 12.79
CA LEU A 26 6.14 -26.31 12.23
C LEU A 26 5.11 -26.25 11.10
N THR A 27 4.08 -25.40 11.23
CA THR A 27 2.99 -25.36 10.25
C THR A 27 3.30 -24.52 9.02
N GLY A 28 4.19 -23.53 9.13
CA GLY A 28 4.53 -22.62 8.02
C GLY A 28 3.42 -21.65 7.59
N GLU A 29 2.15 -21.94 7.88
CA GLU A 29 0.98 -21.17 7.43
C GLU A 29 0.56 -20.06 8.41
N SER A 30 1.40 -19.05 8.61
CA SER A 30 1.04 -17.96 9.54
C SER A 30 1.74 -16.64 9.25
N PHE A 31 1.27 -15.59 9.92
CA PHE A 31 1.88 -14.26 9.95
C PHE A 31 3.41 -14.26 10.18
N LEU A 32 3.93 -15.19 11.01
CA LEU A 32 5.36 -15.26 11.31
C LEU A 32 6.21 -15.67 10.09
N ALA A 33 5.67 -16.50 9.19
CA ALA A 33 6.34 -16.81 7.94
C ALA A 33 6.49 -15.56 7.07
N GLY A 34 5.47 -14.70 7.02
CA GLY A 34 5.55 -13.39 6.36
C GLY A 34 6.60 -12.45 6.96
N VAL A 35 6.81 -12.49 8.29
CA VAL A 35 7.91 -11.73 8.94
C VAL A 35 9.27 -12.28 8.52
N GLU A 36 9.43 -13.61 8.49
CA GLU A 36 10.67 -14.24 8.01
C GLU A 36 10.94 -13.91 6.54
N PHE A 37 9.94 -13.94 5.66
CA PHE A 37 10.10 -13.59 4.25
C PHE A 37 10.47 -12.12 4.04
N LYS A 38 9.90 -11.20 4.82
CA LYS A 38 10.36 -9.80 4.79
C LYS A 38 11.81 -9.64 5.25
N ALA A 39 12.22 -10.38 6.28
CA ALA A 39 13.60 -10.39 6.73
C ALA A 39 14.54 -11.04 5.68
N TYR A 40 14.08 -12.05 4.96
CA TYR A 40 14.75 -12.63 3.81
C TYR A 40 14.95 -11.58 2.71
N ASP A 41 13.90 -10.85 2.33
CA ASP A 41 13.95 -9.88 1.24
C ASP A 41 14.90 -8.72 1.55
N LEU A 42 14.86 -8.23 2.80
CA LEU A 42 15.76 -7.18 3.25
C LEU A 42 17.23 -7.64 3.21
N ARG A 43 17.52 -8.86 3.66
CA ARG A 43 18.89 -9.43 3.64
C ARG A 43 19.34 -9.80 2.23
N SER A 44 18.43 -10.14 1.32
CA SER A 44 18.73 -10.44 -0.09
C SER A 44 19.41 -9.27 -0.80
N LYS A 45 19.09 -8.03 -0.41
CA LYS A 45 19.75 -6.84 -0.94
C LYS A 45 21.24 -6.78 -0.64
N LEU A 46 21.70 -7.41 0.45
CA LEU A 46 23.12 -7.45 0.83
C LEU A 46 23.95 -8.40 -0.04
N ARG A 47 23.31 -9.29 -0.80
CA ARG A 47 23.99 -10.24 -1.70
C ARG A 47 24.06 -9.77 -3.15
N GLN A 48 23.58 -8.56 -3.44
CA GLN A 48 23.67 -7.96 -4.76
C GLN A 48 25.13 -7.65 -5.09
N THR A 49 25.59 -8.07 -6.26
CA THR A 49 26.95 -7.74 -6.74
C THR A 49 26.93 -6.65 -7.81
N LEU A 50 25.77 -6.40 -8.43
CA LEU A 50 25.55 -5.42 -9.52
C LEU A 50 26.54 -5.52 -10.69
N LYS A 51 27.33 -6.60 -10.78
CA LYS A 51 28.26 -6.84 -11.88
C LYS A 51 27.64 -7.84 -12.84
N SER A 52 27.60 -7.48 -14.12
CA SER A 52 27.06 -8.37 -15.13
C SER A 52 27.91 -9.61 -15.37
N PRO A 53 27.29 -10.81 -15.45
CA PRO A 53 27.98 -12.01 -15.86
C PRO A 53 28.44 -11.88 -17.32
N GLU A 54 29.57 -12.50 -17.67
CA GLU A 54 30.08 -12.44 -19.05
C GLU A 54 29.53 -13.58 -19.90
N GLU A 55 29.16 -14.68 -19.27
CA GLU A 55 28.69 -15.93 -19.87
C GLU A 55 27.23 -15.89 -20.31
N ILE A 56 26.47 -14.89 -19.84
CA ILE A 56 25.02 -14.75 -20.07
C ILE A 56 24.75 -13.39 -20.70
N VAL A 57 24.05 -13.39 -21.83
CA VAL A 57 23.59 -12.17 -22.50
C VAL A 57 22.11 -12.26 -22.84
N LEU A 58 21.44 -11.11 -22.80
CA LEU A 58 20.01 -10.98 -23.06
C LEU A 58 19.78 -10.23 -24.38
N VAL A 59 18.97 -10.81 -25.27
CA VAL A 59 18.39 -10.12 -26.42
C VAL A 59 16.96 -9.75 -26.03
N ALA A 60 16.79 -8.48 -25.71
CA ALA A 60 15.57 -7.95 -25.12
C ALA A 60 14.55 -7.60 -26.22
N ILE A 61 13.37 -8.21 -26.16
CA ILE A 61 12.18 -7.68 -26.84
C ILE A 61 11.66 -6.54 -25.95
N ASP A 62 12.19 -5.35 -26.19
CA ASP A 62 12.02 -4.13 -25.40
C ASP A 62 11.03 -3.15 -26.06
N ASP A 63 10.69 -2.08 -25.35
CA ASP A 63 9.75 -1.05 -25.84
C ASP A 63 10.27 -0.39 -27.12
N GLU A 64 11.59 -0.24 -27.27
CA GLU A 64 12.21 0.30 -28.48
C GLU A 64 11.97 -0.61 -29.69
N SER A 65 12.21 -1.92 -29.54
CA SER A 65 11.96 -2.90 -30.58
C SER A 65 10.49 -2.92 -30.97
N ILE A 66 9.56 -2.84 -30.01
CA ILE A 66 8.12 -2.80 -30.29
C ILE A 66 7.72 -1.51 -31.01
N SER A 67 8.28 -0.36 -30.61
CA SER A 67 7.97 0.93 -31.24
C SER A 67 8.37 0.96 -32.72
N GLN A 68 9.48 0.31 -33.10
CA GLN A 68 10.02 0.35 -34.46
C GLN A 68 9.59 -0.83 -35.33
N LEU A 69 9.51 -2.04 -34.76
CA LEU A 69 9.14 -3.26 -35.49
C LEU A 69 7.63 -3.50 -35.51
N GLY A 70 6.87 -2.79 -34.67
CA GLY A 70 5.42 -2.93 -34.53
C GLY A 70 5.02 -3.75 -33.30
N ARG A 71 3.71 -3.94 -33.10
CA ARG A 71 3.17 -4.60 -31.91
C ARG A 71 3.58 -6.08 -31.84
N TRP A 72 4.03 -6.52 -30.67
CA TRP A 72 4.28 -7.93 -30.35
C TRP A 72 2.95 -8.70 -30.13
N PRO A 73 2.84 -10.01 -30.49
CA PRO A 73 3.86 -10.86 -31.12
C PRO A 73 4.09 -10.58 -32.61
N TRP A 74 5.35 -10.65 -33.03
CA TRP A 74 5.74 -10.51 -34.45
C TRP A 74 5.69 -11.85 -35.20
N PRO A 75 5.68 -11.83 -36.55
CA PRO A 75 5.85 -13.02 -37.36
C PRO A 75 7.08 -13.83 -36.97
N ARG A 76 6.96 -15.16 -36.89
CA ARG A 76 8.08 -16.06 -36.53
C ARG A 76 9.26 -15.98 -37.50
N THR A 77 9.06 -15.46 -38.70
CA THR A 77 10.15 -15.12 -39.64
C THR A 77 11.16 -14.13 -39.07
N ARG A 78 10.74 -13.18 -38.24
CA ARG A 78 11.67 -12.26 -37.57
C ARG A 78 12.46 -12.96 -36.48
N LEU A 79 11.83 -13.86 -35.73
CA LEU A 79 12.51 -14.70 -34.75
C LEU A 79 13.52 -15.62 -35.43
N ALA A 80 13.16 -16.21 -36.57
CA ALA A 80 14.04 -17.03 -37.39
C ALA A 80 15.31 -16.25 -37.82
N ALA A 81 15.13 -15.05 -38.38
CA ALA A 81 16.24 -14.19 -38.78
C ALA A 81 17.17 -13.81 -37.61
N ALA A 82 16.61 -13.50 -36.44
CA ALA A 82 17.41 -13.22 -35.25
C ALA A 82 18.19 -14.45 -34.78
N VAL A 83 17.56 -15.64 -34.79
CA VAL A 83 18.22 -16.90 -34.45
C VAL A 83 19.38 -17.19 -35.40
N ASP A 84 19.20 -17.00 -36.71
CA ASP A 84 20.25 -17.20 -37.71
C ASP A 84 21.46 -16.27 -37.49
N LEU A 85 21.20 -14.98 -37.24
CA LEU A 85 22.24 -13.99 -36.96
C LEU A 85 23.01 -14.31 -35.68
N ILE A 86 22.30 -14.70 -34.62
CA ILE A 86 22.91 -15.09 -33.35
C ILE A 86 23.71 -16.39 -33.51
N ALA A 87 23.15 -17.40 -34.19
CA ALA A 87 23.81 -18.69 -34.41
C ALA A 87 25.11 -18.56 -35.20
N ALA A 88 25.16 -17.65 -36.19
CA ALA A 88 26.37 -17.37 -36.96
C ALA A 88 27.56 -16.89 -36.11
N ALA A 89 27.31 -16.33 -34.92
CA ALA A 89 28.35 -15.88 -34.00
C ALA A 89 28.90 -17.00 -33.08
N GLY A 90 28.32 -18.21 -33.11
CA GLY A 90 28.77 -19.37 -32.33
C GLY A 90 28.47 -19.30 -30.82
N PRO A 91 27.22 -19.11 -30.39
CA PRO A 91 26.83 -19.25 -28.98
C PRO A 91 26.87 -20.72 -28.55
N LYS A 92 26.98 -20.97 -27.24
CA LYS A 92 26.89 -22.33 -26.68
C LYS A 92 25.45 -22.80 -26.52
N ALA A 93 24.54 -21.89 -26.21
CA ALA A 93 23.12 -22.16 -26.08
C ALA A 93 22.32 -20.91 -26.45
N ILE A 94 21.22 -21.10 -27.18
CA ILE A 94 20.25 -20.05 -27.50
C ILE A 94 18.94 -20.38 -26.80
N GLY A 95 18.60 -19.64 -25.76
CA GLY A 95 17.31 -19.74 -25.11
C GLY A 95 16.28 -18.84 -25.77
N LEU A 96 15.40 -19.39 -26.59
CA LEU A 96 14.24 -18.67 -27.13
C LEU A 96 13.05 -18.77 -26.16
N ASN A 97 12.92 -17.81 -25.24
CA ASN A 97 11.91 -17.80 -24.17
C ASN A 97 10.54 -17.29 -24.66
N VAL A 98 9.96 -18.01 -25.62
CA VAL A 98 8.61 -17.80 -26.18
C VAL A 98 7.94 -19.16 -26.32
N LEU A 99 6.71 -19.29 -25.82
CA LEU A 99 5.96 -20.55 -25.89
C LEU A 99 5.22 -20.66 -27.24
N PHE A 100 5.71 -21.53 -28.12
CA PHE A 100 5.11 -21.79 -29.44
C PHE A 100 4.13 -22.98 -29.39
N SER A 101 3.10 -22.93 -28.55
CA SER A 101 2.19 -24.06 -28.34
C SER A 101 1.19 -24.30 -29.48
N GLU A 102 0.96 -23.29 -30.31
CA GLU A 102 0.00 -23.33 -31.41
C GLU A 102 0.67 -22.89 -32.72
N PRO A 103 0.22 -23.37 -33.90
CA PRO A 103 0.73 -22.89 -35.18
C PRO A 103 0.50 -21.39 -35.33
N GLU A 104 1.42 -20.67 -35.97
CA GLU A 104 1.23 -19.24 -36.18
C GLU A 104 0.08 -18.99 -37.17
N GLN A 105 -0.90 -18.20 -36.74
CA GLN A 105 -2.01 -17.76 -37.57
C GLN A 105 -1.95 -16.24 -37.78
N SER A 106 -1.07 -15.73 -38.66
CA SER A 106 -1.13 -14.30 -39.06
C SER A 106 -0.38 -13.94 -40.35
N GLN A 107 -1.11 -13.87 -41.47
CA GLN A 107 -0.94 -13.01 -42.69
C GLN A 107 -1.65 -13.60 -43.93
N GLY A 108 -2.09 -14.87 -43.88
CA GLY A 108 -2.76 -15.52 -45.00
C GLY A 108 -3.95 -14.74 -45.57
N LEU A 109 -4.73 -14.02 -44.75
CA LEU A 109 -5.89 -13.25 -45.23
C LEU A 109 -5.51 -12.06 -46.15
N VAL A 110 -4.32 -11.48 -45.97
CA VAL A 110 -3.84 -10.36 -46.77
C VAL A 110 -3.33 -10.86 -48.13
N GLU A 111 -2.55 -11.94 -48.13
CA GLU A 111 -2.07 -12.53 -49.39
C GLU A 111 -3.14 -13.29 -50.16
N VAL A 112 -4.13 -13.89 -49.47
CA VAL A 112 -5.35 -14.41 -50.11
C VAL A 112 -6.13 -13.28 -50.78
N LYS A 113 -6.25 -12.08 -50.17
CA LYS A 113 -6.89 -10.92 -50.81
C LYS A 113 -6.12 -10.41 -52.03
N ARG A 114 -4.79 -10.38 -51.96
CA ARG A 114 -3.95 -10.00 -53.10
C ARG A 114 -4.07 -10.99 -54.26
N LEU A 115 -4.08 -12.29 -53.97
CA LEU A 115 -4.32 -13.35 -54.96
C LEU A 115 -5.74 -13.27 -55.53
N GLU A 116 -6.73 -12.92 -54.71
CA GLU A 116 -8.12 -12.69 -55.13
C GLU A 116 -8.23 -11.48 -56.07
N ASP A 117 -7.57 -10.36 -55.75
CA ASP A 117 -7.56 -9.16 -56.60
C ASP A 117 -6.83 -9.42 -57.93
N ARG A 118 -5.70 -10.13 -57.89
CA ARG A 118 -4.97 -10.53 -59.09
C ARG A 118 -5.76 -11.50 -59.97
N TYR A 119 -6.46 -12.45 -59.36
CA TYR A 119 -7.35 -13.36 -60.07
C TYR A 119 -8.54 -12.62 -60.72
N LYS A 120 -9.15 -11.66 -60.01
CA LYS A 120 -10.22 -10.79 -60.55
C LYS A 120 -9.74 -9.92 -61.72
N GLU A 121 -8.51 -9.41 -61.66
CA GLU A 121 -7.87 -8.62 -62.72
C GLU A 121 -7.57 -9.47 -63.97
N LEU A 122 -7.13 -10.72 -63.77
CA LEU A 122 -6.91 -11.69 -64.85
C LEU A 122 -8.22 -12.18 -65.50
N LEU A 123 -9.28 -12.33 -64.71
CA LEU A 123 -10.64 -12.58 -65.19
C LEU A 123 -11.19 -11.40 -66.00
N ALA A 124 -11.01 -10.18 -65.52
CA ALA A 124 -11.46 -8.97 -66.19
C ALA A 124 -10.76 -8.73 -67.55
N SER A 125 -9.50 -9.15 -67.67
CA SER A 125 -8.69 -8.96 -68.88
C SER A 125 -8.82 -10.08 -69.94
N ARG A 126 -9.68 -11.09 -69.74
CA ARG A 126 -9.92 -12.25 -70.65
C ARG A 126 -8.66 -13.01 -71.10
N ASN A 127 -7.55 -12.91 -70.37
CA ASN A 127 -6.26 -13.54 -70.70
C ASN A 127 -6.04 -14.89 -69.98
N ILE A 128 -7.10 -15.70 -69.84
CA ILE A 128 -7.06 -16.93 -69.02
C ILE A 128 -6.48 -18.13 -69.78
N SER A 129 -6.24 -18.04 -71.09
CA SER A 129 -5.82 -19.21 -71.88
C SER A 129 -4.34 -19.61 -71.75
N GLN A 130 -3.48 -18.86 -71.05
CA GLN A 130 -2.04 -19.17 -70.93
C GLN A 130 -1.47 -19.17 -69.50
N LYS A 131 -2.27 -18.97 -68.44
CA LYS A 131 -1.78 -18.63 -67.07
C LYS A 131 -2.06 -19.66 -65.97
N GLY A 132 -2.41 -20.91 -66.31
CA GLY A 132 -2.64 -21.95 -65.30
C GLY A 132 -1.37 -22.37 -64.54
N THR A 133 -0.23 -22.44 -65.22
CA THR A 133 1.05 -22.87 -64.65
C THR A 133 1.81 -21.77 -63.89
N ASP A 134 1.78 -20.53 -64.40
CA ASP A 134 2.51 -19.40 -63.76
C ASP A 134 1.87 -18.98 -62.43
N PHE A 135 0.54 -18.92 -62.37
CA PHE A 135 -0.17 -18.64 -61.12
C PHE A 135 0.03 -19.75 -60.08
N SER A 136 0.15 -21.00 -60.52
CA SER A 136 0.40 -22.14 -59.62
C SER A 136 1.81 -22.10 -59.01
N LEU A 137 2.82 -21.68 -59.78
CA LEU A 137 4.19 -21.45 -59.30
C LEU A 137 4.27 -20.24 -58.35
N GLU A 138 3.58 -19.14 -58.68
CA GLU A 138 3.49 -17.94 -57.84
C GLU A 138 2.74 -18.21 -56.52
N PHE A 139 1.65 -18.99 -56.57
CA PHE A 139 0.90 -19.48 -55.40
C PHE A 139 1.73 -20.41 -54.51
N ALA A 140 2.46 -21.36 -55.10
CA ALA A 140 3.33 -22.26 -54.36
C ALA A 140 4.49 -21.51 -53.68
N SER A 141 5.14 -20.57 -54.39
CA SER A 141 6.21 -19.74 -53.82
C SER A 141 5.72 -18.81 -52.70
N SER A 142 4.52 -18.25 -52.84
CA SER A 142 3.89 -17.39 -51.81
C SER A 142 3.50 -18.19 -50.58
N THR A 143 3.02 -19.43 -50.74
CA THR A 143 2.69 -20.33 -49.62
C THR A 143 3.95 -20.67 -48.80
N VAL A 144 5.08 -20.95 -49.47
CA VAL A 144 6.37 -21.19 -48.81
C VAL A 144 6.93 -19.91 -48.16
N ALA A 145 6.74 -18.74 -48.78
CA ALA A 145 7.19 -17.46 -48.22
C ALA A 145 6.40 -17.06 -46.95
N LEU A 146 5.13 -17.46 -46.84
CA LEU A 146 4.24 -17.16 -45.72
C LEU A 146 4.30 -18.18 -44.59
N ASP A 147 4.94 -19.33 -44.81
CA ASP A 147 5.14 -20.36 -43.80
C ASP A 147 6.26 -19.97 -42.82
N SER A 148 5.88 -19.10 -41.89
CA SER A 148 6.76 -18.59 -40.84
C SER A 148 7.20 -19.69 -39.86
N ASP A 149 6.38 -20.73 -39.70
CA ASP A 149 6.67 -21.89 -38.84
C ASP A 149 7.79 -22.74 -39.45
N SER A 150 7.72 -23.05 -40.75
CA SER A 150 8.78 -23.79 -41.44
C SER A 150 10.12 -23.04 -41.47
N LYS A 151 10.10 -21.71 -41.60
CA LYS A 151 11.32 -20.88 -41.55
C LYS A 151 11.96 -20.92 -40.16
N LEU A 152 11.17 -20.72 -39.10
CA LEU A 152 11.68 -20.81 -37.74
C LEU A 152 12.18 -22.24 -37.42
N LEU A 153 11.48 -23.28 -37.89
CA LEU A 153 11.94 -24.66 -37.76
C LEU A 153 13.32 -24.86 -38.39
N ALA A 154 13.53 -24.37 -39.61
CA ALA A 154 14.82 -24.46 -40.30
C ALA A 154 15.93 -23.73 -39.55
N SER A 155 15.67 -22.54 -39.01
CA SER A 155 16.62 -21.79 -38.17
C SER A 155 16.94 -22.51 -36.86
N ILE A 156 15.93 -23.11 -36.20
CA ILE A 156 16.13 -23.90 -34.97
C ILE A 156 17.05 -25.11 -35.27
N GLN A 157 16.76 -25.84 -36.34
CA GLN A 157 17.55 -27.00 -36.78
C GLN A 157 18.98 -26.60 -37.19
N GLY A 158 19.11 -25.52 -37.96
CA GLY A 158 20.40 -25.01 -38.44
C GLY A 158 21.30 -24.50 -37.32
N ALA A 159 20.72 -23.87 -36.30
CA ALA A 159 21.46 -23.38 -35.14
C ALA A 159 21.96 -24.51 -34.23
N GLY A 160 21.23 -25.63 -34.13
CA GLY A 160 21.61 -26.83 -33.37
C GLY A 160 21.81 -26.65 -31.85
N SER A 161 21.57 -25.45 -31.32
CA SER A 161 21.85 -25.03 -29.94
C SER A 161 20.66 -24.35 -29.27
N VAL A 162 19.48 -24.38 -29.92
CA VAL A 162 18.27 -23.71 -29.42
C VAL A 162 17.57 -24.55 -28.35
N VAL A 163 17.29 -23.94 -27.22
CA VAL A 163 16.49 -24.51 -26.12
C VAL A 163 15.15 -23.80 -26.05
N LEU A 164 14.06 -24.57 -26.04
CA LEU A 164 12.69 -24.05 -26.01
C LEU A 164 11.98 -24.31 -24.66
N PRO A 165 11.09 -23.39 -24.25
CA PRO A 165 10.29 -23.57 -23.05
C PRO A 165 9.19 -24.59 -23.26
N LEU A 166 8.99 -25.40 -22.23
CA LEU A 166 7.80 -26.21 -21.97
C LEU A 166 6.97 -25.48 -20.90
N PHE A 167 5.65 -25.61 -20.90
CA PHE A 167 4.83 -25.04 -19.83
C PHE A 167 3.89 -26.11 -19.25
N PHE A 168 3.67 -26.06 -17.94
CA PHE A 168 2.67 -26.87 -17.26
C PHE A 168 1.56 -25.99 -16.67
N ALA A 169 0.31 -26.36 -16.89
CA ALA A 169 -0.84 -25.66 -16.34
C ALA A 169 -1.45 -26.46 -15.16
N ALA A 170 -2.02 -25.75 -14.19
CA ALA A 170 -2.84 -26.37 -13.15
C ALA A 170 -4.10 -27.00 -13.77
N ASN A 171 -4.46 -28.22 -13.38
CA ASN A 171 -5.64 -28.89 -13.91
C ASN A 171 -6.87 -28.55 -13.06
N THR A 172 -7.79 -27.79 -13.62
CA THR A 172 -9.07 -27.45 -12.95
C THR A 172 -10.09 -28.59 -13.00
N THR A 173 -9.77 -29.67 -13.72
CA THR A 173 -10.62 -30.84 -13.91
C THR A 173 -9.88 -32.08 -13.46
N ARG A 174 -10.53 -33.05 -12.79
CA ARG A 174 -9.91 -34.37 -12.49
C ARG A 174 -9.70 -35.25 -13.75
N ALA A 175 -9.28 -34.64 -14.86
CA ALA A 175 -8.99 -35.34 -16.10
C ALA A 175 -7.75 -36.21 -15.95
N LYS A 176 -7.75 -37.37 -16.62
CA LYS A 176 -6.61 -38.30 -16.63
C LYS A 176 -5.39 -37.62 -17.25
N VAL A 177 -4.22 -37.75 -16.60
CA VAL A 177 -2.94 -37.24 -17.11
C VAL A 177 -2.69 -37.82 -18.51
N VAL A 178 -2.42 -36.92 -19.48
CA VAL A 178 -2.13 -37.31 -20.86
C VAL A 178 -0.62 -37.57 -20.98
N PRO A 179 -0.19 -38.75 -21.46
CA PRO A 179 1.23 -39.04 -21.60
C PRO A 179 1.96 -38.02 -22.48
N ALA A 180 3.21 -37.75 -22.15
CA ALA A 180 4.02 -36.82 -22.92
C ALA A 180 4.26 -37.35 -24.36
N PRO A 181 4.18 -36.50 -25.39
CA PRO A 181 4.54 -36.89 -26.75
C PRO A 181 5.98 -37.44 -26.84
N PRO A 182 6.29 -38.34 -27.79
CA PRO A 182 7.64 -38.90 -27.93
C PRO A 182 8.74 -37.86 -28.08
N GLU A 183 8.46 -36.77 -28.80
CA GLU A 183 9.38 -35.67 -29.05
C GLU A 183 9.77 -34.97 -27.73
N VAL A 184 8.81 -34.82 -26.82
CA VAL A 184 9.00 -34.15 -25.52
C VAL A 184 9.58 -35.09 -24.46
N SER A 185 9.23 -36.38 -24.54
CA SER A 185 9.69 -37.42 -23.61
C SER A 185 11.21 -37.59 -23.60
N SER A 186 11.89 -37.19 -24.68
CA SER A 186 13.35 -37.18 -24.79
C SER A 186 14.04 -36.19 -23.84
N ALA A 187 13.33 -35.15 -23.42
CA ALA A 187 13.85 -34.13 -22.50
C ALA A 187 13.78 -34.55 -21.03
N ALA A 188 13.07 -35.64 -20.72
CA ALA A 188 12.87 -36.08 -19.35
C ALA A 188 14.14 -36.75 -18.76
N VAL A 189 14.41 -36.46 -17.49
CA VAL A 189 15.39 -37.16 -16.66
C VAL A 189 14.77 -38.48 -16.19
N ARG A 190 15.41 -39.59 -16.53
CA ARG A 190 14.92 -40.94 -16.24
C ARG A 190 15.44 -41.41 -14.89
N GLN A 191 14.75 -41.03 -13.82
CA GLN A 191 15.02 -41.48 -12.46
C GLN A 191 13.69 -41.79 -11.73
N PRO A 192 13.64 -42.78 -10.81
CA PRO A 192 12.46 -43.01 -9.99
C PRO A 192 12.06 -41.75 -9.23
N VAL A 193 10.79 -41.38 -9.32
CA VAL A 193 10.25 -40.22 -8.60
C VAL A 193 9.74 -40.67 -7.23
N PRO A 194 10.11 -39.98 -6.13
CA PRO A 194 9.58 -40.29 -4.81
C PRO A 194 8.06 -40.08 -4.74
N ALA A 195 7.37 -40.98 -4.05
CA ALA A 195 5.91 -40.88 -3.83
C ALA A 195 5.53 -40.06 -2.59
N ASP A 196 6.49 -39.39 -1.94
CA ASP A 196 6.32 -38.71 -0.65
C ASP A 196 5.90 -37.23 -0.77
N GLY A 197 5.67 -36.74 -1.98
CA GLY A 197 5.26 -35.35 -2.24
C GLY A 197 6.42 -34.34 -2.16
N SER A 198 7.67 -34.79 -2.11
CA SER A 198 8.87 -33.94 -2.03
C SER A 198 9.20 -33.18 -3.32
N ILE A 199 8.38 -33.29 -4.37
CA ILE A 199 8.58 -32.64 -5.66
C ILE A 199 7.27 -32.07 -6.22
N THR A 200 7.37 -30.95 -6.92
CA THR A 200 6.21 -30.32 -7.57
C THR A 200 5.68 -31.20 -8.71
N VAL A 201 4.47 -31.73 -8.52
CA VAL A 201 3.75 -32.54 -9.51
C VAL A 201 2.91 -31.66 -10.42
N GLN A 202 3.01 -31.89 -11.72
CA GLN A 202 2.28 -31.20 -12.77
C GLN A 202 1.22 -32.12 -13.37
N GLU A 203 0.11 -31.51 -13.78
CA GLU A 203 -1.07 -32.25 -14.20
C GLU A 203 -1.40 -32.08 -15.69
N LYS A 204 -1.07 -30.92 -16.27
CA LYS A 204 -1.32 -30.62 -17.68
C LYS A 204 -0.09 -30.04 -18.35
N MET A 205 0.42 -30.71 -19.39
CA MET A 205 1.52 -30.22 -20.22
C MET A 205 1.02 -29.39 -21.41
N ILE A 206 1.72 -28.30 -21.70
CA ILE A 206 1.57 -27.47 -22.89
C ILE A 206 2.96 -27.41 -23.58
N PRO A 207 3.25 -28.34 -24.50
CA PRO A 207 4.52 -28.33 -25.24
C PRO A 207 4.53 -27.27 -26.34
N PRO A 208 5.72 -26.86 -26.82
CA PRO A 208 5.79 -26.18 -28.10
C PRO A 208 5.34 -27.13 -29.24
N LEU A 209 5.15 -26.59 -30.45
CA LEU A 209 4.87 -27.39 -31.64
C LEU A 209 5.80 -28.61 -31.70
N LEU A 210 5.24 -29.79 -31.94
CA LEU A 210 6.01 -31.05 -31.90
C LEU A 210 7.18 -31.04 -32.89
N SER A 211 7.01 -30.37 -34.04
CA SER A 211 8.09 -30.12 -35.00
C SER A 211 9.23 -29.31 -34.41
N PHE A 212 8.93 -28.25 -33.64
CA PHE A 212 9.93 -27.46 -32.94
C PHE A 212 10.54 -28.24 -31.78
N ALA A 213 9.73 -29.00 -31.03
CA ALA A 213 10.18 -29.85 -29.94
C ALA A 213 11.22 -30.87 -30.39
N GLY A 214 10.98 -31.55 -31.51
CA GLY A 214 11.92 -32.52 -32.09
C GLY A 214 13.17 -31.90 -32.72
N ALA A 215 13.12 -30.62 -33.10
CA ALA A 215 14.24 -29.90 -33.69
C ALA A 215 15.14 -29.18 -32.67
N ALA A 216 14.60 -28.83 -31.50
CA ALA A 216 15.32 -28.11 -30.47
C ALA A 216 16.45 -28.96 -29.89
N ALA A 217 17.57 -28.32 -29.53
CA ALA A 217 18.64 -28.96 -28.78
C ALA A 217 18.17 -29.42 -27.40
N GLY A 218 17.16 -28.76 -26.83
CA GLY A 218 16.60 -29.10 -25.53
C GLY A 218 15.25 -28.46 -25.23
N LEU A 219 14.53 -29.09 -24.31
CA LEU A 219 13.30 -28.55 -23.72
C LEU A 219 13.46 -28.44 -22.21
N GLY A 220 12.90 -27.39 -21.61
CA GLY A 220 12.83 -27.24 -20.16
C GLY A 220 11.63 -26.42 -19.74
N HIS A 221 11.08 -26.68 -18.55
CA HIS A 221 9.86 -26.01 -18.11
C HIS A 221 10.10 -24.56 -17.71
N SER A 222 9.19 -23.68 -18.10
CA SER A 222 9.23 -22.23 -17.82
C SER A 222 8.35 -21.83 -16.62
N ASN A 223 7.81 -22.81 -15.90
CA ASN A 223 7.01 -22.59 -14.71
C ASN A 223 7.81 -21.91 -13.60
N LEU A 224 7.33 -20.74 -13.17
CA LEU A 224 7.86 -19.97 -12.04
C LEU A 224 6.79 -19.91 -10.94
N TYR A 225 7.13 -20.33 -9.73
CA TYR A 225 6.21 -20.44 -8.59
C TYR A 225 6.49 -19.32 -7.59
N ALA A 226 5.57 -18.36 -7.50
CA ALA A 226 5.62 -17.35 -6.45
C ALA A 226 5.19 -17.96 -5.11
N GLU A 227 5.76 -17.45 -4.01
CA GLU A 227 5.34 -17.80 -2.66
C GLU A 227 3.92 -17.29 -2.35
N SER A 228 3.38 -17.66 -1.19
CA SER A 228 2.03 -17.23 -0.74
C SER A 228 1.86 -15.71 -0.63
N ASP A 229 2.95 -14.95 -0.56
CA ASP A 229 2.95 -13.49 -0.58
C ASP A 229 3.09 -12.87 -1.99
N GLY A 230 3.11 -13.71 -3.03
CA GLY A 230 3.23 -13.30 -4.43
C GLY A 230 4.65 -12.98 -4.88
N VAL A 231 5.66 -13.17 -4.03
CA VAL A 231 7.07 -12.89 -4.37
C VAL A 231 7.77 -14.18 -4.80
N PHE A 232 8.50 -14.13 -5.92
CA PHE A 232 9.30 -15.22 -6.43
C PHE A 232 10.69 -15.21 -5.79
N ARG A 233 11.02 -16.28 -5.05
CA ARG A 233 12.31 -16.45 -4.33
C ARG A 233 13.03 -17.74 -4.68
N ARG A 234 12.32 -18.74 -5.20
CA ARG A 234 12.80 -20.09 -5.43
C ARG A 234 12.38 -20.56 -6.81
N ASP A 235 13.29 -21.22 -7.51
CA ASP A 235 13.05 -21.89 -8.79
C ASP A 235 12.93 -23.39 -8.53
N ALA A 236 12.18 -24.11 -9.37
CA ALA A 236 12.06 -25.56 -9.32
C ALA A 236 12.98 -26.16 -10.38
N PRO A 237 14.18 -26.69 -10.07
CA PRO A 237 15.07 -27.21 -11.11
C PRO A 237 14.50 -28.43 -11.85
N LEU A 238 13.61 -29.17 -11.20
CA LEU A 238 12.90 -30.32 -11.75
C LEU A 238 11.43 -30.29 -11.33
N VAL A 239 10.54 -30.66 -12.24
CA VAL A 239 9.12 -30.93 -11.95
C VAL A 239 8.75 -32.33 -12.41
N GLN A 240 7.77 -32.95 -11.75
CA GLN A 240 7.26 -34.26 -12.13
C GLN A 240 6.05 -34.12 -13.06
N TYR A 241 6.05 -34.85 -14.17
CA TYR A 241 4.88 -35.04 -15.02
C TYR A 241 4.85 -36.46 -15.57
N ASP A 242 3.70 -37.13 -15.46
CA ASP A 242 3.49 -38.49 -15.97
C ASP A 242 4.59 -39.49 -15.52
N GLY A 243 4.99 -39.40 -14.24
CA GLY A 243 6.02 -40.28 -13.66
C GLY A 243 7.46 -40.01 -14.11
N ALA A 244 7.69 -38.96 -14.91
CA ALA A 244 9.01 -38.53 -15.37
C ALA A 244 9.37 -37.14 -14.84
N LEU A 245 10.66 -36.86 -14.76
CA LEU A 245 11.18 -35.57 -14.27
C LEU A 245 11.56 -34.69 -15.45
N TYR A 246 11.10 -33.44 -15.47
CA TYR A 246 11.43 -32.48 -16.52
C TYR A 246 12.30 -31.36 -15.93
N PRO A 247 13.46 -31.06 -16.53
CA PRO A 247 14.32 -29.98 -16.06
C PRO A 247 13.68 -28.61 -16.31
N SER A 248 14.02 -27.64 -15.47
CA SER A 248 13.66 -26.25 -15.70
C SER A 248 14.33 -25.72 -16.95
N TYR A 249 13.75 -24.68 -17.52
CA TYR A 249 14.29 -24.01 -18.68
C TYR A 249 15.71 -23.48 -18.40
N ALA A 250 15.93 -22.92 -17.20
CA ALA A 250 17.25 -22.50 -16.74
C ALA A 250 18.23 -23.68 -16.63
N LEU A 251 17.83 -24.79 -16.00
CA LEU A 251 18.67 -25.98 -15.88
C LEU A 251 19.05 -26.55 -17.25
N ARG A 252 18.09 -26.63 -18.17
CA ARG A 252 18.35 -27.14 -19.53
C ARG A 252 19.33 -26.26 -20.30
N LEU A 253 19.27 -24.94 -20.15
CA LEU A 253 20.23 -24.01 -20.75
C LEU A 253 21.65 -24.21 -20.21
N VAL A 254 21.79 -24.36 -18.89
CA VAL A 254 23.08 -24.64 -18.25
C VAL A 254 23.64 -25.98 -18.70
N MET A 255 22.79 -27.00 -18.81
CA MET A 255 23.18 -28.30 -19.37
C MET A 255 23.64 -28.19 -20.82
N ALA A 256 22.91 -27.44 -21.67
CA ALA A 256 23.32 -27.20 -23.06
C ALA A 256 24.68 -26.50 -23.13
N TYR A 257 24.88 -25.47 -22.30
CA TYR A 257 26.14 -24.75 -22.19
C TYR A 257 27.33 -25.66 -21.82
N GLN A 258 27.10 -26.62 -20.92
CA GLN A 258 28.13 -27.57 -20.47
C GLN A 258 28.21 -28.86 -21.31
N GLY A 259 27.37 -29.02 -22.34
CA GLY A 259 27.31 -30.24 -23.16
C GLY A 259 26.77 -31.48 -22.41
N LEU A 260 25.90 -31.28 -21.41
CA LEU A 260 25.29 -32.34 -20.60
C LEU A 260 23.93 -32.78 -21.15
N ALA A 261 23.64 -34.07 -21.05
CA ALA A 261 22.37 -34.67 -21.42
C ALA A 261 21.45 -34.89 -20.20
N PRO A 262 20.12 -35.03 -20.38
CA PRO A 262 19.20 -35.39 -19.30
C PRO A 262 19.58 -36.69 -18.55
N ALA A 263 20.28 -37.61 -19.21
CA ALA A 263 20.78 -38.84 -18.60
C ALA A 263 21.92 -38.60 -17.58
N ASP A 264 22.61 -37.46 -17.64
CA ASP A 264 23.70 -37.12 -16.73
C ASP A 264 23.19 -36.50 -15.41
N VAL A 265 21.88 -36.25 -15.32
CA VAL A 265 21.25 -35.62 -14.15
C VAL A 265 20.93 -36.67 -13.10
N THR A 266 21.41 -36.43 -11.88
CA THR A 266 21.03 -37.17 -10.67
C THR A 266 20.28 -36.23 -9.74
N PHE A 267 19.11 -36.68 -9.28
CA PHE A 267 18.24 -35.93 -8.38
C PHE A 267 18.19 -36.60 -7.01
N VAL A 268 18.51 -35.86 -5.96
CA VAL A 268 18.29 -36.26 -4.57
C VAL A 268 17.25 -35.31 -3.96
N PRO A 269 16.00 -35.78 -3.77
CA PRO A 269 14.90 -34.96 -3.27
C PRO A 269 15.25 -34.30 -1.93
N GLY A 270 14.87 -33.04 -1.78
CA GLY A 270 15.14 -32.29 -0.56
C GLY A 270 16.61 -31.90 -0.34
N ALA A 271 17.53 -32.26 -1.24
CA ALA A 271 18.97 -32.13 -1.00
C ALA A 271 19.73 -31.49 -2.17
N GLU A 272 19.77 -32.14 -3.35
CA GLU A 272 20.53 -31.61 -4.49
C GLU A 272 20.06 -32.14 -5.86
N VAL A 273 20.21 -31.32 -6.91
CA VAL A 273 20.31 -31.78 -8.30
C VAL A 273 21.78 -31.71 -8.71
N SER A 274 22.30 -32.76 -9.33
CA SER A 274 23.68 -32.82 -9.78
C SER A 274 23.76 -33.29 -11.24
N ALA A 275 24.66 -32.70 -12.02
CA ALA A 275 24.93 -33.12 -13.40
C ALA A 275 26.38 -32.78 -13.79
N GLY A 276 27.22 -33.77 -14.05
CA GLY A 276 28.66 -33.53 -14.25
C GLY A 276 29.29 -32.79 -13.06
N ARG A 277 29.76 -31.55 -13.27
CA ARG A 277 30.31 -30.66 -12.22
C ARG A 277 29.25 -29.77 -11.55
N LEU A 278 28.06 -29.67 -12.13
CA LEU A 278 26.95 -28.90 -11.58
C LEU A 278 26.45 -29.57 -10.30
N ARG A 279 26.30 -28.76 -9.24
CA ARG A 279 25.74 -29.15 -7.94
C ARG A 279 24.78 -28.04 -7.50
N ILE A 280 23.49 -28.30 -7.56
CA ILE A 280 22.42 -27.35 -7.22
C ILE A 280 21.82 -27.82 -5.90
N PRO A 281 22.05 -27.11 -4.79
CA PRO A 281 21.44 -27.42 -3.51
C PRO A 281 19.94 -27.10 -3.54
N LEU A 282 19.15 -27.97 -2.94
CA LEU A 282 17.70 -27.84 -2.83
C LEU A 282 17.27 -27.68 -1.37
N ASP A 283 16.10 -27.08 -1.16
CA ASP A 283 15.39 -27.14 0.12
C ASP A 283 14.47 -28.35 0.21
N GLY A 284 13.75 -28.49 1.33
CA GLY A 284 12.86 -29.63 1.60
C GLY A 284 11.71 -29.82 0.59
N ASP A 285 11.36 -28.80 -0.19
CA ASP A 285 10.35 -28.86 -1.24
C ASP A 285 10.99 -29.18 -2.62
N SER A 286 12.27 -29.55 -2.63
CA SER A 286 13.10 -29.72 -3.83
C SER A 286 13.24 -28.46 -4.68
N MET A 287 13.18 -27.28 -4.06
CA MET A 287 13.31 -25.99 -4.72
C MET A 287 14.70 -25.38 -4.50
N MET A 288 15.20 -24.63 -5.49
CA MET A 288 16.46 -23.90 -5.43
C MET A 288 16.19 -22.42 -5.12
N ALA A 289 16.74 -21.88 -4.04
CA ALA A 289 16.64 -20.44 -3.78
C ALA A 289 17.48 -19.63 -4.78
N VAL A 290 16.89 -18.56 -5.31
CA VAL A 290 17.49 -17.71 -6.35
C VAL A 290 18.09 -16.46 -5.70
N THR A 291 19.40 -16.28 -5.88
CA THR A 291 20.09 -15.04 -5.50
C THR A 291 20.00 -14.04 -6.66
N PHE A 292 19.25 -12.96 -6.46
CA PHE A 292 19.15 -11.89 -7.45
C PHE A 292 20.34 -10.93 -7.36
N LEU A 293 21.01 -10.69 -8.48
CA LEU A 293 22.20 -9.84 -8.54
C LEU A 293 21.92 -8.34 -8.32
N GLY A 294 20.66 -7.92 -8.51
CA GLY A 294 20.22 -6.52 -8.52
C GLY A 294 18.92 -6.31 -9.30
N PRO A 295 18.50 -5.05 -9.52
CA PRO A 295 17.31 -4.73 -10.31
C PRO A 295 17.44 -5.18 -11.79
N PRO A 296 16.31 -5.26 -12.52
CA PRO A 296 16.34 -5.47 -13.97
C PRO A 296 17.00 -4.26 -14.68
N ALA A 297 17.21 -4.33 -15.99
CA ALA A 297 18.01 -3.37 -16.77
C ALA A 297 19.53 -3.41 -16.52
N ASP A 298 19.94 -3.33 -15.26
CA ASP A 298 21.33 -3.00 -14.90
C ASP A 298 22.23 -4.22 -14.66
N THR A 299 21.66 -5.41 -14.51
CA THR A 299 22.39 -6.59 -14.05
C THR A 299 22.89 -7.51 -15.15
N ILE A 300 22.08 -7.85 -16.15
CA ILE A 300 22.49 -8.72 -17.26
C ILE A 300 22.82 -7.87 -18.49
N LYS A 301 23.98 -8.12 -19.11
CA LYS A 301 24.37 -7.48 -20.39
C LYS A 301 23.30 -7.78 -21.42
N ARG A 302 22.80 -6.73 -22.08
CA ARG A 302 21.68 -6.84 -23.02
C ARG A 302 21.93 -6.09 -24.32
N ALA A 303 21.29 -6.56 -25.37
CA ALA A 303 21.14 -5.86 -26.65
C ALA A 303 19.66 -5.85 -27.02
N SER A 304 19.21 -4.81 -27.73
CA SER A 304 17.84 -4.74 -28.20
C SER A 304 17.62 -5.74 -29.33
N PHE A 305 16.46 -6.41 -29.37
CA PHE A 305 16.14 -7.35 -30.45
C PHE A 305 16.24 -6.70 -31.84
N ARG A 306 15.87 -5.42 -31.92
CA ARG A 306 16.05 -4.60 -33.12
C ARG A 306 17.51 -4.49 -33.56
N GLU A 307 18.43 -4.22 -32.65
CA GLU A 307 19.85 -4.07 -32.96
C GLU A 307 20.44 -5.37 -33.51
N VAL A 308 19.98 -6.50 -32.97
CA VAL A 308 20.35 -7.83 -33.47
C VAL A 308 19.88 -7.98 -34.91
N LEU A 309 18.60 -7.71 -35.20
CA LEU A 309 18.08 -7.79 -36.56
C LEU A 309 18.76 -6.83 -37.55
N ALA A 310 19.17 -5.66 -37.08
CA ALA A 310 19.91 -4.68 -37.88
C ALA A 310 21.38 -5.08 -38.11
N GLY A 311 21.87 -6.16 -37.49
CA GLY A 311 23.28 -6.56 -37.55
C GLY A 311 24.23 -5.57 -36.87
N SER A 312 23.72 -4.74 -35.95
CA SER A 312 24.49 -3.70 -35.26
C SER A 312 25.23 -4.23 -34.02
N VAL A 313 24.92 -5.44 -33.57
CA VAL A 313 25.55 -6.08 -32.41
C VAL A 313 26.77 -6.88 -32.85
N SER A 314 27.91 -6.65 -32.19
CA SER A 314 29.15 -7.40 -32.48
C SER A 314 28.99 -8.91 -32.25
N PRO A 315 29.52 -9.78 -33.13
CA PRO A 315 29.50 -11.23 -32.92
C PRO A 315 30.09 -11.70 -31.58
N ASP A 316 31.10 -10.98 -31.05
CA ASP A 316 31.70 -11.29 -29.75
C ASP A 316 30.71 -11.14 -28.57
N PHE A 317 29.59 -10.44 -28.79
CA PHE A 317 28.52 -10.35 -27.81
C PHE A 317 27.87 -11.72 -27.55
N PHE A 318 27.75 -12.58 -28.57
CA PHE A 318 27.07 -13.88 -28.49
C PHE A 318 28.02 -15.08 -28.36
N LYS A 319 29.24 -14.94 -28.88
CA LYS A 319 30.21 -16.02 -29.00
C LYS A 319 30.50 -16.72 -27.66
N GLU A 320 30.43 -18.05 -27.66
CA GLU A 320 30.71 -18.93 -26.51
C GLU A 320 29.87 -18.64 -25.25
N LYS A 321 28.69 -18.00 -25.40
CA LYS A 321 27.81 -17.58 -24.29
C LYS A 321 26.44 -18.25 -24.36
N ILE A 322 25.67 -18.10 -23.28
CA ILE A 322 24.23 -18.37 -23.25
C ILE A 322 23.50 -17.10 -23.68
N VAL A 323 22.77 -17.18 -24.78
CA VAL A 323 21.99 -16.07 -25.33
C VAL A 323 20.52 -16.30 -25.01
N LEU A 324 19.93 -15.47 -24.16
CA LEU A 324 18.51 -15.51 -23.84
C LEU A 324 17.77 -14.49 -24.70
N ILE A 325 16.70 -14.91 -25.36
CA ILE A 325 15.83 -14.06 -26.18
C ILE A 325 14.45 -14.07 -25.56
N GLY A 326 13.90 -12.92 -25.18
CA GLY A 326 12.57 -12.88 -24.58
C GLY A 326 12.01 -11.48 -24.31
N PRO A 327 10.71 -11.40 -23.95
CA PRO A 327 10.02 -10.16 -23.64
C PRO A 327 10.54 -9.50 -22.37
N THR A 328 10.77 -8.19 -22.46
CA THR A 328 11.15 -7.31 -21.33
C THR A 328 10.35 -6.00 -21.29
N ALA A 329 9.70 -5.65 -22.40
CA ALA A 329 8.81 -4.48 -22.50
C ALA A 329 7.64 -4.55 -21.51
N LEU A 330 7.22 -3.40 -21.00
CA LEU A 330 6.15 -3.32 -20.01
C LEU A 330 4.80 -3.79 -20.61
N GLY A 331 4.12 -4.71 -19.92
CA GLY A 331 2.86 -5.28 -20.40
C GLY A 331 3.03 -6.34 -21.51
N VAL A 332 4.28 -6.75 -21.79
CA VAL A 332 4.59 -7.85 -22.71
C VAL A 332 5.25 -8.98 -21.94
N GLY A 333 4.66 -10.17 -22.00
CA GLY A 333 5.11 -11.31 -21.22
C GLY A 333 4.69 -11.22 -19.74
N SER A 334 5.26 -12.10 -18.92
CA SER A 334 4.97 -12.19 -17.48
C SER A 334 6.05 -11.45 -16.69
N ASN A 335 5.62 -10.63 -15.73
CA ASN A 335 6.50 -9.98 -14.77
C ASN A 335 6.24 -10.51 -13.35
N TYR A 336 7.29 -10.58 -12.55
CA TYR A 336 7.27 -11.15 -11.21
C TYR A 336 7.77 -10.14 -10.18
N VAL A 337 7.20 -10.22 -8.98
CA VAL A 337 7.76 -9.53 -7.81
C VAL A 337 8.91 -10.40 -7.29
N THR A 338 10.07 -9.78 -7.07
CA THR A 338 11.28 -10.43 -6.52
C THR A 338 11.74 -9.69 -5.27
N PRO A 339 12.63 -10.28 -4.46
CA PRO A 339 13.23 -9.60 -3.30
C PRO A 339 13.88 -8.24 -3.60
N VAL A 340 14.28 -8.01 -4.86
CA VAL A 340 15.06 -6.85 -5.27
C VAL A 340 14.26 -5.81 -6.05
N ALA A 341 13.21 -6.22 -6.78
CA ALA A 341 12.35 -5.32 -7.55
C ALA A 341 10.94 -5.91 -7.74
N GLY A 342 9.93 -5.03 -7.84
CA GLY A 342 8.52 -5.42 -7.99
C GLY A 342 8.06 -5.71 -9.42
N ASP A 343 8.88 -5.42 -10.42
CA ASP A 343 8.56 -5.59 -11.83
C ASP A 343 9.74 -6.25 -12.54
N PHE A 344 9.82 -7.58 -12.48
CA PHE A 344 10.95 -8.35 -12.98
C PHE A 344 10.52 -9.24 -14.16
N PRO A 345 11.00 -9.00 -15.40
CA PRO A 345 10.62 -9.82 -16.55
C PRO A 345 11.00 -11.30 -16.37
N ALA A 346 10.12 -12.21 -16.78
CA ALA A 346 10.33 -13.67 -16.66
C ALA A 346 11.67 -14.13 -17.25
N VAL A 347 12.07 -13.57 -18.39
CA VAL A 347 13.35 -13.90 -19.04
C VAL A 347 14.56 -13.47 -18.21
N GLU A 348 14.46 -12.37 -17.46
CA GLU A 348 15.51 -11.95 -16.53
C GLU A 348 15.52 -12.85 -15.29
N VAL A 349 14.36 -13.31 -14.79
CA VAL A 349 14.31 -14.29 -13.69
C VAL A 349 15.09 -15.56 -14.08
N VAL A 350 14.83 -16.08 -15.28
CA VAL A 350 15.57 -17.23 -15.84
C VAL A 350 17.07 -16.94 -15.92
N ALA A 351 17.47 -15.74 -16.37
CA ALA A 351 18.87 -15.36 -16.45
C ALA A 351 19.58 -15.40 -15.08
N HIS A 352 18.89 -14.96 -14.01
CA HIS A 352 19.43 -15.04 -12.65
C HIS A 352 19.47 -16.50 -12.16
N SER A 353 18.48 -17.34 -12.45
CA SER A 353 18.56 -18.79 -12.16
C SER A 353 19.75 -19.45 -12.85
N VAL A 354 19.97 -19.16 -14.14
CA VAL A 354 21.12 -19.66 -14.91
C VAL A 354 22.43 -19.19 -14.29
N GLU A 355 22.52 -17.93 -13.87
CA GLU A 355 23.72 -17.41 -13.19
C GLU A 355 24.02 -18.20 -11.91
N ASN A 356 23.00 -18.43 -11.08
CA ASN A 356 23.15 -19.09 -9.79
C ASN A 356 23.72 -20.50 -9.99
N MET A 357 23.22 -21.19 -11.02
CA MET A 357 23.65 -22.53 -11.41
C MET A 357 25.08 -22.56 -11.98
N LEU A 358 25.47 -21.59 -12.81
CA LEU A 358 26.81 -21.53 -13.39
C LEU A 358 27.89 -21.18 -12.37
N HIS A 359 27.60 -20.25 -11.45
CA HIS A 359 28.58 -19.69 -10.53
C HIS A 359 28.48 -20.21 -9.10
N ALA A 360 27.61 -21.20 -8.87
CA ALA A 360 27.32 -21.79 -7.56
C ALA A 360 26.94 -20.75 -6.48
N ARG A 361 26.20 -19.69 -6.85
CA ARG A 361 25.80 -18.59 -5.95
C ARG A 361 24.50 -18.86 -5.21
N PHE A 362 24.36 -20.04 -4.66
CA PHE A 362 23.11 -20.45 -4.03
C PHE A 362 22.90 -19.81 -2.66
N LEU A 363 21.64 -19.78 -2.24
CA LEU A 363 21.26 -19.63 -0.84
C LEU A 363 20.81 -21.01 -0.36
N THR A 364 21.48 -21.54 0.65
CA THR A 364 21.23 -22.91 1.12
C THR A 364 20.66 -22.88 2.53
N ARG A 365 19.82 -23.86 2.86
CA ARG A 365 19.43 -24.12 4.25
C ARG A 365 20.24 -25.32 4.74
N PRO A 366 21.34 -25.11 5.48
CA PRO A 366 22.16 -26.23 5.91
C PRO A 366 21.37 -27.10 6.90
N PRO A 367 21.62 -28.43 6.95
CA PRO A 367 20.86 -29.33 7.83
C PRO A 367 20.91 -28.93 9.30
N TRP A 368 22.02 -28.32 9.75
CA TRP A 368 22.22 -27.85 11.12
C TRP A 368 21.40 -26.59 11.48
N ALA A 369 20.93 -25.83 10.49
CA ALA A 369 20.18 -24.59 10.73
C ALA A 369 18.89 -24.88 11.48
N GLN A 370 18.20 -25.96 11.15
CA GLN A 370 16.95 -26.31 11.79
C GLN A 370 17.13 -26.60 13.29
N GLN A 371 18.19 -27.32 13.70
CA GLN A 371 18.46 -27.59 15.11
C GLN A 371 18.87 -26.32 15.85
N LEU A 372 19.63 -25.42 15.19
CA LEU A 372 19.97 -24.12 15.75
C LEU A 372 18.72 -23.25 15.98
N GLU A 373 17.81 -23.18 15.01
CA GLU A 373 16.56 -22.42 15.07
C GLU A 373 15.68 -22.92 16.25
N TRP A 374 15.52 -24.24 16.38
CA TRP A 374 14.83 -24.85 17.53
C TRP A 374 15.52 -24.56 18.86
N GLY A 375 16.85 -24.66 18.89
CA GLY A 375 17.65 -24.34 20.08
C GLY A 375 17.48 -22.89 20.51
N LEU A 376 17.44 -21.94 19.55
CA LEU A 376 17.19 -20.53 19.81
C LEU A 376 15.79 -20.27 20.34
N ILE A 377 14.75 -20.86 19.72
CA ILE A 377 13.36 -20.73 20.19
C ILE A 377 13.24 -21.25 21.64
N ALA A 378 13.82 -22.41 21.94
CA ALA A 378 13.80 -22.99 23.28
C ALA A 378 14.56 -22.13 24.30
N ALA A 379 15.77 -21.67 23.95
CA ALA A 379 16.60 -20.85 24.83
C ALA A 379 15.96 -19.48 25.14
N LEU A 380 15.40 -18.81 24.12
CA LEU A 380 14.70 -17.54 24.29
C LEU A 380 13.37 -17.72 25.03
N GLY A 381 12.66 -18.83 24.79
CA GLY A 381 11.50 -19.22 25.59
C GLY A 381 11.85 -19.36 27.07
N LEU A 382 12.94 -20.06 27.39
CA LEU A 382 13.43 -20.20 28.77
C LEU A 382 13.83 -18.84 29.38
N PHE A 383 14.46 -17.97 28.60
CA PHE A 383 14.78 -16.60 29.01
C PHE A 383 13.51 -15.81 29.39
N ILE A 384 12.44 -15.91 28.59
CA ILE A 384 11.15 -15.25 28.85
C ILE A 384 10.48 -15.84 30.10
N MET A 385 10.59 -17.15 30.35
CA MET A 385 10.00 -17.81 31.51
C MET A 385 10.74 -17.51 32.83
N VAL A 386 12.07 -17.42 32.78
CA VAL A 386 12.91 -17.39 33.99
C VAL A 386 13.58 -16.04 34.21
N VAL A 387 14.24 -15.48 33.21
CA VAL A 387 15.10 -14.31 33.42
C VAL A 387 14.29 -13.02 33.33
N LEU A 388 13.51 -12.87 32.25
CA LEU A 388 12.81 -11.64 31.91
C LEU A 388 11.83 -11.13 33.00
N PRO A 389 11.01 -11.97 33.66
CA PRO A 389 10.08 -11.51 34.70
C PRO A 389 10.79 -11.05 35.99
N ARG A 390 12.08 -11.37 36.14
CA ARG A 390 12.90 -10.98 37.30
C ARG A 390 13.65 -9.68 37.06
N LEU A 391 13.72 -9.21 35.81
CA LEU A 391 14.38 -7.96 35.46
C LEU A 391 13.43 -6.78 35.65
N ARG A 392 13.98 -5.62 36.04
CA ARG A 392 13.23 -4.36 35.95
C ARG A 392 12.94 -4.05 34.48
N ALA A 393 11.80 -3.45 34.17
CA ALA A 393 11.34 -3.21 32.80
C ALA A 393 12.41 -2.58 31.88
N PHE A 394 13.16 -1.60 32.38
CA PHE A 394 14.27 -0.96 31.67
C PHE A 394 15.40 -1.95 31.31
N TRP A 395 15.87 -2.73 32.28
CA TRP A 395 16.91 -3.73 32.05
C TRP A 395 16.42 -4.92 31.22
N GLY A 396 15.15 -5.30 31.37
CA GLY A 396 14.49 -6.28 30.51
C GLY A 396 14.47 -5.84 29.05
N LEU A 397 14.20 -4.55 28.78
CA LEU A 397 14.23 -3.98 27.43
C LEU A 397 15.62 -4.07 26.83
N ILE A 398 16.64 -3.60 27.56
CA ILE A 398 18.03 -3.58 27.08
C ILE A 398 18.50 -5.00 26.75
N VAL A 399 18.28 -5.96 27.64
CA VAL A 399 18.73 -7.34 27.43
C VAL A 399 17.98 -7.98 26.26
N SER A 400 16.65 -7.82 26.19
CA SER A 400 15.87 -8.32 25.05
C SER A 400 16.31 -7.68 23.73
N LEU A 401 16.56 -6.37 23.70
CA LEU A 401 17.04 -5.67 22.51
C LEU A 401 18.42 -6.16 22.07
N MET A 402 19.36 -6.33 23.01
CA MET A 402 20.69 -6.87 22.73
C MET A 402 20.62 -8.29 22.17
N LEU A 403 19.77 -9.16 22.75
CA LEU A 403 19.56 -10.51 22.24
C LEU A 403 18.91 -10.51 20.85
N SER A 404 17.90 -9.66 20.61
CA SER A 404 17.31 -9.48 19.27
C SER A 404 18.35 -9.04 18.24
N LEU A 405 19.18 -8.03 18.58
CA LEU A 405 20.24 -7.54 17.71
C LEU A 405 21.32 -8.60 17.45
N ALA A 406 21.67 -9.41 18.44
CA ALA A 406 22.61 -10.51 18.28
C ALA A 406 22.07 -11.58 17.31
N VAL A 407 20.80 -11.97 17.45
CA VAL A 407 20.15 -12.93 16.54
C VAL A 407 20.03 -12.36 15.13
N LEU A 408 19.63 -11.09 15.00
CA LEU A 408 19.54 -10.39 13.71
C LEU A 408 20.90 -10.27 13.03
N GLY A 409 21.94 -9.88 13.77
CA GLY A 409 23.31 -9.74 13.28
C GLY A 409 23.90 -11.07 12.83
N ALA A 410 23.80 -12.11 13.67
CA ALA A 410 24.26 -13.46 13.33
C ALA A 410 23.51 -14.01 12.11
N GLY A 411 22.19 -13.90 12.08
CA GLY A 411 21.39 -14.35 10.93
C GLY A 411 21.65 -13.57 9.65
N THR A 412 22.03 -12.30 9.73
CA THR A 412 22.44 -11.49 8.58
C THR A 412 23.82 -11.90 8.08
N TYR A 413 24.76 -12.17 8.98
CA TYR A 413 26.09 -12.68 8.64
C TYR A 413 26.02 -14.02 7.90
N PHE A 414 25.28 -15.00 8.44
CA PHE A 414 25.09 -16.29 7.77
C PHE A 414 24.39 -16.15 6.42
N PHE A 415 23.38 -15.27 6.33
CA PHE A 415 22.68 -15.01 5.08
C PHE A 415 23.63 -14.46 4.00
N ALA A 416 24.47 -13.48 4.35
CA ALA A 416 25.49 -12.94 3.44
C ALA A 416 26.48 -14.02 2.99
N ALA A 417 26.80 -14.99 3.85
CA ALA A 417 27.62 -16.16 3.55
C ALA A 417 26.89 -17.27 2.74
N GLY A 418 25.66 -17.03 2.27
CA GLY A 418 24.90 -18.00 1.47
C GLY A 418 24.15 -19.07 2.28
N GLN A 419 23.95 -18.83 3.57
CA GLN A 419 23.23 -19.73 4.48
C GLN A 419 21.99 -19.06 5.05
N TRP A 420 20.82 -19.59 4.72
CA TRP A 420 19.54 -19.07 5.20
C TRP A 420 19.11 -19.74 6.51
N ILE A 421 19.21 -18.96 7.59
CA ILE A 421 18.69 -19.29 8.91
C ILE A 421 17.46 -18.42 9.19
N LYS A 422 16.38 -19.07 9.63
CA LYS A 422 15.11 -18.42 9.97
C LYS A 422 15.22 -17.73 11.33
N ILE A 423 15.34 -16.41 11.31
CA ILE A 423 15.54 -15.58 12.50
C ILE A 423 14.28 -14.80 12.91
N GLY A 424 13.28 -14.71 12.05
CA GLY A 424 12.01 -14.04 12.33
C GLY A 424 11.29 -14.63 13.54
N TYR A 425 11.22 -15.96 13.62
CA TYR A 425 10.58 -16.68 14.73
C TYR A 425 11.21 -16.35 16.10
N PRO A 426 12.53 -16.56 16.33
CA PRO A 426 13.14 -16.23 17.62
C PRO A 426 13.08 -14.73 17.95
N VAL A 427 13.20 -13.83 16.97
CA VAL A 427 13.11 -12.38 17.21
C VAL A 427 11.69 -11.98 17.63
N VAL A 428 10.66 -12.47 16.94
CA VAL A 428 9.26 -12.18 17.30
C VAL A 428 8.91 -12.78 18.67
N LEU A 429 9.37 -13.99 18.98
CA LEU A 429 9.18 -14.59 20.31
C LEU A 429 9.73 -13.67 21.41
N LEU A 430 10.92 -13.11 21.21
CA LEU A 430 11.57 -12.25 22.19
C LEU A 430 10.84 -10.91 22.37
N VAL A 431 10.44 -10.27 21.26
CA VAL A 431 9.68 -9.01 21.28
C VAL A 431 8.30 -9.20 21.92
N ALA A 432 7.56 -10.23 21.50
CA ALA A 432 6.26 -10.55 22.07
C ALA A 432 6.36 -10.92 23.57
N GLY A 433 7.39 -11.70 23.93
CA GLY A 433 7.68 -12.04 25.32
C GLY A 433 7.91 -10.81 26.20
N TYR A 434 8.71 -9.85 25.73
CA TYR A 434 8.91 -8.58 26.41
C TYR A 434 7.61 -7.79 26.59
N LEU A 435 6.85 -7.59 25.52
CA LEU A 435 5.60 -6.82 25.56
C LEU A 435 4.58 -7.44 26.53
N VAL A 436 4.41 -8.76 26.52
CA VAL A 436 3.44 -9.44 27.38
C VAL A 436 3.88 -9.38 28.86
N VAL A 437 5.15 -9.63 29.16
CA VAL A 437 5.66 -9.59 30.54
C VAL A 437 5.59 -8.18 31.12
N VAL A 438 5.93 -7.14 30.34
CA VAL A 438 5.87 -5.75 30.80
C VAL A 438 4.44 -5.27 30.96
N SER A 439 3.56 -5.56 30.00
CA SER A 439 2.14 -5.18 30.08
C SER A 439 1.46 -5.79 31.31
N LYS A 440 1.73 -7.06 31.59
CA LYS A 440 1.26 -7.71 32.82
C LYS A 440 1.81 -7.01 34.07
N SER A 441 3.11 -6.72 34.09
CA SER A 441 3.75 -6.06 35.24
C SER A 441 3.13 -4.69 35.52
N PHE A 442 2.79 -3.94 34.46
CA PHE A 442 2.11 -2.66 34.56
C PHE A 442 0.69 -2.80 35.12
N LEU A 443 -0.13 -3.70 34.55
CA LEU A 443 -1.51 -3.94 35.00
C LEU A 443 -1.59 -4.41 36.45
N VAL A 444 -0.64 -5.24 36.89
CA VAL A 444 -0.55 -5.69 38.29
C VAL A 444 -0.17 -4.53 39.22
N ALA A 445 0.72 -3.63 38.79
CA ALA A 445 1.09 -2.45 39.55
C ALA A 445 -0.08 -1.45 39.69
N GLU A 446 -0.87 -1.28 38.63
CA GLU A 446 -2.05 -0.39 38.61
C GLU A 446 -3.15 -0.89 39.56
N LYS A 447 -3.49 -2.18 39.51
CA LYS A 447 -4.40 -2.81 40.50
C LYS A 447 -3.90 -2.70 41.93
N GLY A 448 -2.58 -2.72 42.12
CA GLY A 448 -1.95 -2.49 43.42
C GLY A 448 -2.18 -1.07 43.93
N LYS A 449 -2.12 -0.06 43.04
CA LYS A 449 -2.39 1.34 43.38
C LYS A 449 -3.86 1.57 43.71
N GLU A 450 -4.79 1.03 42.93
CA GLU A 450 -6.24 1.13 43.19
C GLU A 450 -6.60 0.59 44.59
N LEU A 451 -6.04 -0.55 44.98
CA LEU A 451 -6.26 -1.13 46.31
C LEU A 451 -5.71 -0.25 47.44
N VAL A 452 -4.57 0.40 47.22
CA VAL A 452 -3.95 1.31 48.19
C VAL A 452 -4.77 2.60 48.31
N GLU A 453 -5.25 3.16 47.19
CA GLU A 453 -6.11 4.35 47.17
C GLU A 453 -7.47 4.08 47.84
N ALA A 454 -8.08 2.91 47.58
CA ALA A 454 -9.30 2.49 48.26
C ALA A 454 -9.10 2.36 49.78
N SER A 455 -7.98 1.79 50.22
CA SER A 455 -7.64 1.66 51.65
C SER A 455 -7.42 3.02 52.32
N GLN A 456 -6.82 3.99 51.62
CA GLN A 456 -6.63 5.36 52.13
C GLN A 456 -7.96 6.11 52.30
N ILE A 457 -8.90 5.93 51.38
CA ILE A 457 -10.24 6.52 51.47
C ILE A 457 -10.99 6.01 52.70
N GLU A 458 -10.97 4.69 52.94
CA GLU A 458 -11.62 4.07 54.08
C GLU A 458 -10.98 4.50 55.41
N THR A 459 -9.65 4.59 55.44
CA THR A 459 -8.90 5.08 56.62
C THR A 459 -9.27 6.52 56.96
N ASN A 460 -9.34 7.42 55.97
CA ASN A 460 -9.74 8.81 56.18
C ASN A 460 -11.19 8.93 56.68
N LYS A 461 -12.11 8.11 56.17
CA LYS A 461 -13.50 8.06 56.63
C LYS A 461 -13.61 7.63 58.10
N MET A 462 -12.88 6.59 58.50
CA MET A 462 -12.87 6.09 59.88
C MET A 462 -12.26 7.12 60.85
N LEU A 463 -11.17 7.78 60.47
CA LEU A 463 -10.57 8.86 61.27
C LEU A 463 -11.52 10.06 61.43
N GLY A 464 -12.21 10.45 60.36
CA GLY A 464 -13.20 11.53 60.40
C GLY A 464 -14.35 11.23 61.37
N LEU A 465 -14.90 10.01 61.32
CA LEU A 465 -15.97 9.58 62.24
C LEU A 465 -15.50 9.53 63.70
N SER A 466 -14.27 9.08 63.93
CA SER A 466 -13.67 9.09 65.27
C SER A 466 -13.53 10.50 65.84
N PHE A 467 -13.02 11.45 65.05
CA PHE A 467 -12.90 12.86 65.46
C PHE A 467 -14.26 13.52 65.68
N GLN A 468 -15.26 13.20 64.87
CA GLN A 468 -16.63 13.69 65.06
C GLN A 468 -17.23 13.19 66.38
N GLY A 469 -17.07 11.90 66.70
CA GLY A 469 -17.52 11.31 67.97
C GLY A 469 -16.83 11.91 69.21
N GLN A 470 -15.57 12.35 69.08
CA GLN A 470 -14.83 13.05 70.13
C GLN A 470 -15.14 14.56 70.18
N GLY A 471 -16.01 15.07 69.30
CA GLY A 471 -16.39 16.47 69.23
C GLY A 471 -15.37 17.41 68.58
N MET A 472 -14.31 16.86 67.97
CA MET A 472 -13.29 17.58 67.19
C MET A 472 -13.73 17.75 65.73
N LEU A 473 -14.74 18.58 65.53
CA LEU A 473 -15.46 18.70 64.26
C LEU A 473 -14.60 19.25 63.12
N ASP A 474 -13.63 20.12 63.40
CA ASP A 474 -12.71 20.69 62.40
C ASP A 474 -11.84 19.59 61.77
N LEU A 475 -11.22 18.77 62.61
CA LEU A 475 -10.40 17.63 62.17
C LEU A 475 -11.24 16.58 61.44
N ALA A 476 -12.50 16.39 61.86
CA ALA A 476 -13.44 15.52 61.15
C ALA A 476 -13.72 16.02 59.73
N PHE A 477 -13.99 17.32 59.57
CA PHE A 477 -14.22 17.93 58.26
C PHE A 477 -12.97 17.82 57.36
N GLU A 478 -11.78 18.02 57.92
CA GLU A 478 -10.52 17.87 57.18
C GLU A 478 -10.27 16.46 56.64
N LYS A 479 -10.75 15.42 57.34
CA LYS A 479 -10.64 14.04 56.88
C LYS A 479 -11.75 13.67 55.91
N PHE A 480 -12.98 14.10 56.13
CA PHE A 480 -14.08 13.81 55.22
C PHE A 480 -13.95 14.50 53.86
N ARG A 481 -13.36 15.70 53.77
CA ARG A 481 -13.10 16.36 52.47
C ARG A 481 -12.09 15.61 51.58
N LEU A 482 -11.31 14.68 52.16
CA LEU A 482 -10.38 13.82 51.42
C LEU A 482 -11.06 12.56 50.86
N CYS A 483 -12.31 12.30 51.24
CA CYS A 483 -13.09 11.18 50.73
C CYS A 483 -13.94 11.59 49.52
N PRO A 484 -14.25 10.67 48.59
CA PRO A 484 -15.19 10.94 47.51
C PRO A 484 -16.58 11.22 48.08
N LEU A 485 -17.29 12.17 47.46
CA LEU A 485 -18.57 12.70 47.95
C LEU A 485 -19.74 11.87 47.41
N ASP A 486 -19.83 10.61 47.86
CA ASP A 486 -20.95 9.71 47.59
C ASP A 486 -22.18 10.04 48.47
N ASP A 487 -23.34 9.41 48.23
CA ASP A 487 -24.57 9.70 48.98
C ASP A 487 -24.40 9.52 50.49
N ASN A 488 -23.62 8.53 50.92
CA ASN A 488 -23.31 8.26 52.33
C ASN A 488 -22.40 9.33 52.95
N MET A 489 -21.37 9.78 52.22
CA MET A 489 -20.50 10.87 52.67
C MET A 489 -21.25 12.22 52.69
N LYS A 490 -22.18 12.45 51.75
CA LYS A 490 -23.10 13.60 51.80
C LYS A 490 -23.95 13.59 53.07
N ASP A 491 -24.49 12.44 53.46
CA ASP A 491 -25.22 12.30 54.74
C ASP A 491 -24.30 12.56 55.96
N THR A 492 -23.08 12.03 55.92
CA THR A 492 -22.08 12.20 56.99
C THR A 492 -21.69 13.68 57.15
N LEU A 493 -21.39 14.37 56.05
CA LEU A 493 -21.05 15.80 56.05
C LEU A 493 -22.26 16.67 56.43
N TYR A 494 -23.47 16.30 56.01
CA TYR A 494 -24.69 17.00 56.40
C TYR A 494 -24.88 16.94 57.93
N ASN A 495 -24.70 15.76 58.53
CA ASN A 495 -24.75 15.60 59.99
C ASN A 495 -23.62 16.38 60.70
N LEU A 496 -22.41 16.41 60.12
CA LEU A 496 -21.31 17.22 60.64
C LEU A 496 -21.63 18.72 60.60
N ALA A 497 -22.27 19.21 59.54
CA ALA A 497 -22.72 20.59 59.45
C ALA A 497 -23.75 20.93 60.54
N LEU A 498 -24.67 20.01 60.84
CA LEU A 498 -25.59 20.14 61.97
C LEU A 498 -24.88 20.11 63.33
N ASP A 499 -23.81 19.33 63.49
CA ASP A 499 -22.97 19.36 64.69
C ASP A 499 -22.31 20.74 64.90
N PHE A 500 -21.80 21.35 63.82
CA PHE A 500 -21.27 22.71 63.86
C PHE A 500 -22.36 23.75 64.19
N GLU A 501 -23.56 23.60 63.63
CA GLU A 501 -24.73 24.45 63.91
C GLU A 501 -25.14 24.36 65.39
N ARG A 502 -25.19 23.14 65.97
CA ARG A 502 -25.47 22.91 67.40
C ARG A 502 -24.47 23.61 68.32
N LYS A 503 -23.20 23.68 67.92
CA LYS A 503 -22.13 24.40 68.66
C LYS A 503 -22.07 25.90 68.36
N ARG A 504 -23.05 26.46 67.64
CA ARG A 504 -23.12 27.87 67.21
C ARG A 504 -21.95 28.33 66.34
N GLN A 505 -21.28 27.40 65.65
CA GLN A 505 -20.20 27.68 64.72
C GLN A 505 -20.74 27.86 63.29
N TYR A 506 -21.57 28.90 63.10
CA TYR A 506 -22.39 29.07 61.89
C TYR A 506 -21.57 29.26 60.60
N SER A 507 -20.43 29.97 60.67
CA SER A 507 -19.50 30.13 59.54
C SER A 507 -18.92 28.79 59.07
N LYS A 508 -18.57 27.89 60.01
CA LYS A 508 -18.04 26.56 59.69
C LYS A 508 -19.13 25.62 59.18
N ALA A 509 -20.32 25.66 59.78
CA ALA A 509 -21.48 24.92 59.28
C ALA A 509 -21.83 25.30 57.84
N ALA A 510 -21.79 26.60 57.50
CA ALA A 510 -22.00 27.08 56.14
C ALA A 510 -20.92 26.56 55.18
N ALA A 511 -19.65 26.51 55.59
CA ALA A 511 -18.56 25.97 54.77
C ALA A 511 -18.73 24.47 54.45
N VAL A 512 -19.25 23.67 55.39
CA VAL A 512 -19.56 22.26 55.15
C VAL A 512 -20.74 22.11 54.18
N PHE A 513 -21.80 22.92 54.33
CA PHE A 513 -22.94 22.92 53.39
C PHE A 513 -22.54 23.39 51.99
N ASP A 514 -21.70 24.41 51.88
CA ASP A 514 -21.15 24.86 50.59
C ASP A 514 -20.32 23.76 49.91
N HIS A 515 -19.56 22.97 50.67
CA HIS A 515 -18.78 21.87 50.13
C HIS A 515 -19.68 20.78 49.51
N ILE A 516 -20.83 20.50 50.11
CA ILE A 516 -21.84 19.59 49.54
C ILE A 516 -22.50 20.25 48.32
N ALA A 517 -22.94 21.50 48.46
CA ALA A 517 -23.66 22.23 47.42
C ALA A 517 -22.83 22.46 46.14
N ALA A 518 -21.51 22.62 46.26
CA ALA A 518 -20.61 22.78 45.12
C ALA A 518 -20.61 21.58 44.16
N LYS A 519 -20.93 20.38 44.67
CA LYS A 519 -21.00 19.13 43.88
C LYS A 519 -22.43 18.68 43.61
N ASP A 520 -23.34 18.86 44.57
CA ASP A 520 -24.75 18.50 44.44
C ASP A 520 -25.64 19.59 45.06
N PRO A 521 -25.98 20.64 44.30
CA PRO A 521 -26.81 21.75 44.78
C PRO A 521 -28.25 21.34 45.14
N LYS A 522 -28.72 20.18 44.66
CA LYS A 522 -30.08 19.68 44.87
C LYS A 522 -30.19 18.74 46.08
N TYR A 523 -29.07 18.46 46.76
CA TYR A 523 -29.05 17.56 47.89
C TYR A 523 -29.70 18.20 49.12
N LYS A 524 -30.90 17.73 49.50
CA LYS A 524 -31.69 18.24 50.64
C LYS A 524 -31.85 19.77 50.57
N ASP A 525 -31.64 20.47 51.67
CA ASP A 525 -31.79 21.92 51.87
C ASP A 525 -30.44 22.64 52.03
N VAL A 526 -29.34 22.06 51.53
CA VAL A 526 -27.98 22.57 51.79
C VAL A 526 -27.74 24.00 51.28
N VAL A 527 -28.33 24.38 50.15
CA VAL A 527 -28.21 25.74 49.57
C VAL A 527 -28.97 26.76 50.43
N GLU A 528 -30.18 26.43 50.86
CA GLU A 528 -31.02 27.30 51.68
C GLU A 528 -30.43 27.46 53.09
N LYS A 529 -30.02 26.35 53.73
CA LYS A 529 -29.34 26.37 55.03
C LYS A 529 -28.02 27.10 54.99
N GLY A 530 -27.18 26.86 53.98
CA GLY A 530 -25.90 27.53 53.80
C GLY A 530 -26.05 29.06 53.72
N LYS A 531 -27.05 29.54 52.97
CA LYS A 531 -27.37 30.97 52.87
C LYS A 531 -27.85 31.55 54.20
N LYS A 532 -28.80 30.89 54.86
CA LYS A 532 -29.36 31.33 56.15
C LYS A 532 -28.30 31.39 57.26
N LEU A 533 -27.35 30.45 57.27
CA LEU A 533 -26.26 30.41 58.24
C LEU A 533 -25.20 31.49 58.00
N LYS A 534 -24.97 31.89 56.75
CA LYS A 534 -24.12 33.06 56.41
C LYS A 534 -24.76 34.36 56.89
N GLU A 535 -26.05 34.54 56.63
CA GLU A 535 -26.81 35.72 57.12
C GLU A 535 -26.84 35.78 58.66
N ALA A 536 -26.98 34.63 59.33
CA ALA A 536 -26.90 34.54 60.79
C ALA A 536 -25.49 34.78 61.36
N SER A 537 -24.44 34.51 60.59
CA SER A 537 -23.04 34.81 60.96
C SER A 537 -22.74 36.31 60.81
N ASP A 538 -23.29 36.95 59.77
CA ASP A 538 -23.06 38.38 59.48
C ASP A 538 -23.88 39.31 60.40
N GLY A 539 -24.99 38.82 60.97
CA GLY A 539 -25.84 39.56 61.90
C GLY A 539 -25.28 39.77 63.32
N ALA A 540 -24.06 39.29 63.62
CA ALA A 540 -23.45 39.34 64.95
C ALA A 540 -22.12 40.11 64.97
N VAL A 541 -22.09 41.35 64.46
CA VAL A 541 -20.92 42.25 64.61
C VAL A 541 -21.37 43.68 64.93
N PHE A 542 -21.59 43.97 66.21
CA PHE A 542 -21.55 45.34 66.75
C PHE A 542 -20.77 45.32 68.06
N GLY A 543 -19.51 45.78 68.01
CA GLY A 543 -18.69 46.02 69.20
C GLY A 543 -17.20 45.72 69.04
N GLY A 544 -16.37 46.77 69.07
CA GLY A 544 -15.01 46.69 69.62
C GLY A 544 -13.84 46.87 68.64
N VAL A 545 -13.11 47.97 68.84
CA VAL A 545 -11.96 48.50 68.09
C VAL A 545 -10.67 47.66 68.20
N GLY A 546 -10.01 47.44 67.05
CA GLY A 546 -8.57 47.70 66.83
C GLY A 546 -7.51 46.64 67.21
N ALA A 547 -6.83 46.07 66.21
CA ALA A 547 -5.40 45.69 66.27
C ALA A 547 -4.83 45.33 64.88
N LYS A 548 -3.51 45.40 64.78
CA LYS A 548 -2.65 45.52 63.59
C LYS A 548 -2.52 44.28 62.68
N LYS A 549 -2.18 44.60 61.42
CA LYS A 549 -1.29 43.91 60.45
C LYS A 549 -0.47 42.72 60.99
N GLU A 550 -0.62 41.58 60.31
CA GLU A 550 0.42 40.74 59.67
C GLU A 550 -0.33 39.58 58.97
N GLY A 551 -0.23 39.41 57.66
CA GLY A 551 0.82 38.59 57.05
C GLY A 551 0.26 37.21 56.65
N THR A 552 -0.50 37.12 55.55
CA THR A 552 -0.67 35.84 54.84
C THR A 552 -0.87 36.11 53.36
N VAL A 553 0.13 35.66 52.60
CA VAL A 553 0.10 35.53 51.15
C VAL A 553 -1.10 34.65 50.77
N MET A 554 -2.15 35.25 50.22
CA MET A 554 -3.17 34.47 49.50
C MET A 554 -2.63 34.18 48.11
N ILE A 555 -2.05 33.00 47.97
CA ILE A 555 -1.96 32.29 46.69
C ILE A 555 -3.41 32.08 46.25
N THR A 556 -3.89 32.93 45.35
CA THR A 556 -5.10 32.64 44.59
C THR A 556 -4.87 31.32 43.88
N GLY A 557 -5.58 30.29 44.32
CA GLY A 557 -5.65 28.99 43.70
C GLY A 557 -6.19 29.14 42.28
N GLY A 558 -5.28 29.37 41.34
CA GLY A 558 -5.53 29.20 39.93
C GLY A 558 -5.66 27.71 39.67
N ALA A 559 -6.88 27.22 39.56
CA ALA A 559 -7.12 26.12 38.64
C ALA A 559 -6.91 26.69 37.24
N THR A 560 -5.64 26.83 36.83
CA THR A 560 -5.29 27.20 35.46
C THR A 560 -5.93 26.16 34.57
N LYS A 561 -6.96 26.56 33.81
CA LYS A 561 -7.54 25.70 32.78
C LYS A 561 -6.39 25.26 31.87
N PRO A 562 -6.30 23.98 31.50
CA PRO A 562 -5.24 23.51 30.63
C PRO A 562 -5.27 24.33 29.32
N THR A 563 -4.11 24.80 28.89
CA THR A 563 -3.96 25.61 27.67
C THR A 563 -3.24 24.81 26.59
N LEU A 564 -3.56 25.09 25.33
CA LEU A 564 -2.80 24.67 24.15
C LEU A 564 -2.56 25.90 23.27
N GLY A 565 -1.29 26.25 23.09
CA GLY A 565 -0.86 27.55 22.61
C GLY A 565 -1.47 28.68 23.46
N ARG A 566 -2.21 29.57 22.80
CA ARG A 566 -2.93 30.65 23.48
C ARG A 566 -4.34 30.29 23.94
N TYR A 567 -4.84 29.11 23.61
CA TYR A 567 -6.25 28.76 23.80
C TYR A 567 -6.48 28.05 25.12
N GLU A 568 -7.49 28.47 25.87
CA GLU A 568 -7.94 27.79 27.08
C GLU A 568 -8.86 26.63 26.70
N ILE A 569 -8.55 25.41 27.14
CA ILE A 569 -9.39 24.23 26.89
C ILE A 569 -10.55 24.23 27.88
N GLU A 570 -11.79 24.10 27.35
CA GLU A 570 -13.00 24.03 28.16
C GLU A 570 -13.50 22.60 28.35
N LYS A 571 -13.60 21.82 27.26
CA LYS A 571 -14.06 20.41 27.30
C LYS A 571 -13.66 19.65 26.04
N GLU A 572 -13.64 18.32 26.10
CA GLU A 572 -13.52 17.45 24.92
C GLU A 572 -14.85 17.48 24.12
N LEU A 573 -14.78 17.69 22.80
CA LEU A 573 -15.92 17.62 21.87
C LEU A 573 -16.04 16.23 21.25
N GLY A 574 -14.92 15.53 21.06
CA GLY A 574 -14.91 14.16 20.55
C GLY A 574 -13.50 13.62 20.34
N ARG A 575 -13.39 12.30 20.22
CA ARG A 575 -12.14 11.58 19.98
C ARG A 575 -12.21 10.84 18.65
N GLY A 576 -11.27 11.12 17.77
CA GLY A 576 -11.17 10.50 16.46
C GLY A 576 -9.95 9.61 16.31
N ALA A 577 -9.76 9.12 15.09
CA ALA A 577 -8.62 8.28 14.74
C ALA A 577 -7.25 8.97 14.92
N MET A 578 -7.19 10.28 14.70
CA MET A 578 -5.93 11.02 14.61
C MET A 578 -5.64 11.88 15.85
N GLY A 579 -6.50 11.77 16.87
CA GLY A 579 -6.38 12.50 18.13
C GLY A 579 -7.71 13.07 18.64
N VAL A 580 -7.63 14.02 19.56
CA VAL A 580 -8.77 14.55 20.32
C VAL A 580 -9.14 15.95 19.83
N VAL A 581 -10.45 16.23 19.70
CA VAL A 581 -10.98 17.56 19.39
C VAL A 581 -11.53 18.18 20.67
N TYR A 582 -11.02 19.34 21.05
CA TYR A 582 -11.44 20.10 22.22
C TYR A 582 -12.23 21.35 21.83
N LEU A 583 -13.16 21.74 22.69
CA LEU A 583 -13.71 23.08 22.73
C LEU A 583 -12.69 23.96 23.46
N GLY A 584 -12.23 25.01 22.80
CA GLY A 584 -11.33 26.00 23.38
C GLY A 584 -11.85 27.42 23.26
N ARG A 585 -11.24 28.32 24.02
CA ARG A 585 -11.51 29.75 24.00
C ARG A 585 -10.23 30.52 23.74
N ASP A 586 -10.25 31.42 22.76
CA ASP A 586 -9.18 32.41 22.57
C ASP A 586 -9.40 33.55 23.59
N PRO A 587 -8.54 33.70 24.61
CA PRO A 587 -8.74 34.68 25.68
C PRO A 587 -8.50 36.12 25.21
N LYS A 588 -7.76 36.34 24.11
CA LYS A 588 -7.43 37.69 23.63
C LYS A 588 -8.63 38.38 22.96
N ILE A 589 -9.39 37.62 22.19
CA ILE A 589 -10.55 38.13 21.42
C ILE A 589 -11.88 37.52 21.88
N ASN A 590 -11.85 36.69 22.93
CA ASN A 590 -13.00 36.07 23.52
C ASN A 590 -13.84 35.21 22.56
N ARG A 591 -13.17 34.39 21.73
CA ARG A 591 -13.80 33.57 20.68
C ARG A 591 -13.74 32.09 21.02
N MET A 592 -14.85 31.38 20.85
CA MET A 592 -14.88 29.92 20.93
C MET A 592 -14.34 29.28 19.65
N VAL A 593 -13.51 28.25 19.80
CA VAL A 593 -12.85 27.52 18.71
C VAL A 593 -12.91 26.02 18.95
N ALA A 594 -12.82 25.23 17.88
CA ALA A 594 -12.53 23.81 17.96
C ALA A 594 -11.02 23.60 17.81
N ILE A 595 -10.40 22.78 18.66
CA ILE A 595 -8.95 22.53 18.66
C ILE A 595 -8.73 21.04 18.44
N LYS A 596 -8.25 20.67 17.26
CA LYS A 596 -7.89 19.29 16.94
C LYS A 596 -6.43 19.07 17.32
N THR A 597 -6.18 18.06 18.13
CA THR A 597 -4.83 17.69 18.60
C THR A 597 -4.38 16.37 18.01
N MET A 598 -3.07 16.19 17.94
CA MET A 598 -2.42 14.93 17.59
C MET A 598 -1.35 14.61 18.64
N MET A 599 -1.49 13.46 19.30
CA MET A 599 -0.45 12.92 20.19
C MET A 599 0.44 11.99 19.38
N LEU A 600 1.75 12.22 19.44
CA LEU A 600 2.74 11.29 18.91
C LEU A 600 2.84 10.13 19.92
N GLU A 601 2.66 8.90 19.47
CA GLU A 601 2.84 7.74 20.36
C GLU A 601 4.31 7.63 20.78
N ASP A 602 4.56 7.66 22.09
CA ASP A 602 5.86 7.40 22.71
C ASP A 602 6.28 5.93 22.45
N GLY A 603 6.96 5.69 21.33
CA GLY A 603 7.47 4.36 20.98
C GLY A 603 7.87 4.14 19.52
N GLY A 604 7.63 5.11 18.62
CA GLY A 604 8.01 5.03 17.21
C GLY A 604 9.42 5.56 16.89
N ASP A 605 9.94 5.15 15.74
CA ASP A 605 11.18 5.68 15.15
C ASP A 605 11.11 7.22 15.05
N ALA A 606 12.06 7.93 15.65
CA ALA A 606 12.02 9.40 15.82
C ALA A 606 11.90 10.14 14.47
N THR A 607 12.37 9.53 13.39
CA THR A 607 12.25 9.98 12.00
C THR A 607 10.80 9.91 11.47
N ALA A 608 10.05 8.85 11.78
CA ALA A 608 8.66 8.70 11.34
C ALA A 608 7.71 9.68 12.08
N ALA A 609 7.99 9.95 13.35
CA ALA A 609 7.23 10.91 14.16
C ALA A 609 7.37 12.35 13.59
N LYS A 610 8.57 12.71 13.14
CA LYS A 610 8.86 14.00 12.51
C LYS A 610 8.18 14.16 11.15
N ASP A 611 8.22 13.13 10.30
CA ASP A 611 7.56 13.13 8.98
C ASP A 611 6.04 13.28 9.05
N VAL A 612 5.42 12.63 10.05
CA VAL A 612 3.97 12.72 10.31
C VAL A 612 3.57 14.13 10.70
N LYS A 613 4.34 14.75 11.58
CA LYS A 613 4.12 16.10 12.08
C LYS A 613 4.35 17.17 11.00
N GLU A 614 5.41 17.05 10.20
CA GLU A 614 5.65 17.97 9.08
C GLU A 614 4.52 17.92 8.04
N ARG A 615 3.93 16.74 7.80
CA ARG A 615 2.75 16.60 6.93
C ARG A 615 1.49 17.21 7.55
N PHE A 616 1.27 17.02 8.85
CA PHE A 616 0.14 17.61 9.58
C PHE A 616 0.12 19.14 9.45
N PHE A 617 1.27 19.80 9.64
CA PHE A 617 1.38 21.25 9.48
C PHE A 617 1.26 21.71 8.03
N ARG A 618 1.84 20.97 7.07
CA ARG A 618 1.73 21.30 5.64
C ARG A 618 0.29 21.20 5.11
N GLU A 619 -0.49 20.26 5.64
CA GLU A 619 -1.91 20.10 5.32
C GLU A 619 -2.75 21.22 5.95
N ALA A 620 -2.46 21.60 7.20
CA ALA A 620 -3.08 22.76 7.85
C ALA A 620 -2.76 24.08 7.11
N GLU A 621 -1.52 24.26 6.65
CA GLU A 621 -1.09 25.41 5.87
C GLU A 621 -1.81 25.48 4.52
N SER A 622 -1.90 24.35 3.81
CA SER A 622 -2.60 24.26 2.52
C SER A 622 -4.09 24.56 2.65
N ALA A 623 -4.75 24.03 3.69
CA ALA A 623 -6.18 24.27 3.94
C ALA A 623 -6.45 25.67 4.54
N GLY A 624 -5.48 26.26 5.25
CA GLY A 624 -5.61 27.58 5.87
C GLY A 624 -5.73 28.75 4.90
N THR A 625 -5.36 28.55 3.63
CA THR A 625 -5.53 29.55 2.57
C THR A 625 -6.97 29.60 2.01
N LEU A 626 -7.80 28.59 2.32
CA LEU A 626 -9.15 28.49 1.80
C LEU A 626 -10.10 29.42 2.59
N ASN A 627 -10.86 30.23 1.86
CA ASN A 627 -11.89 31.09 2.42
C ASN A 627 -13.19 30.93 1.62
N HIS A 628 -14.04 30.01 2.06
CA HIS A 628 -15.30 29.70 1.40
C HIS A 628 -16.40 29.46 2.45
N PRO A 629 -17.64 29.95 2.26
CA PRO A 629 -18.73 29.79 3.23
C PRO A 629 -19.12 28.34 3.54
N ASN A 630 -18.77 27.40 2.65
CA ASN A 630 -19.01 25.96 2.85
C ASN A 630 -17.76 25.14 3.20
N ILE A 631 -16.62 25.78 3.52
CA ILE A 631 -15.40 25.11 3.99
C ILE A 631 -15.07 25.59 5.41
N VAL A 632 -14.74 24.69 6.34
CA VAL A 632 -14.37 25.08 7.71
C VAL A 632 -13.14 25.96 7.71
N ARG A 633 -13.17 27.06 8.48
CA ARG A 633 -12.03 27.98 8.53
C ARG A 633 -11.01 27.54 9.56
N ILE A 634 -9.75 27.45 9.16
CA ILE A 634 -8.61 27.28 10.08
C ILE A 634 -8.16 28.66 10.54
N PHE A 635 -7.98 28.83 11.85
CA PHE A 635 -7.53 30.09 12.45
C PHE A 635 -6.05 30.09 12.81
N ASP A 636 -5.54 28.94 13.24
CA ASP A 636 -4.20 28.81 13.78
C ASP A 636 -3.74 27.35 13.75
N ALA A 637 -2.44 27.13 13.67
CA ALA A 637 -1.82 25.81 13.82
C ALA A 637 -0.49 25.99 14.53
N GLY A 638 -0.20 25.12 15.49
CA GLY A 638 1.03 25.21 16.26
C GLY A 638 1.35 23.93 17.02
N GLU A 639 2.41 24.02 17.82
CA GLU A 639 2.87 22.94 18.68
C GLU A 639 3.16 23.49 20.07
N GLU A 640 2.74 22.75 21.10
CA GLU A 640 3.13 23.01 22.47
C GLU A 640 3.26 21.69 23.23
N ASN A 641 4.33 21.52 24.03
CA ASN A 641 4.61 20.32 24.81
C ASN A 641 4.52 19.01 23.98
N GLU A 642 5.09 19.02 22.77
CA GLU A 642 5.10 17.89 21.81
C GLU A 642 3.71 17.48 21.28
N VAL A 643 2.67 18.29 21.54
CA VAL A 643 1.33 18.12 20.98
C VAL A 643 1.14 19.12 19.84
N ALA A 644 0.96 18.59 18.62
CA ALA A 644 0.57 19.41 17.48
C ALA A 644 -0.95 19.71 17.55
N TYR A 645 -1.34 20.95 17.27
CA TYR A 645 -2.74 21.37 17.30
C TYR A 645 -3.12 22.25 16.10
N ILE A 646 -4.39 22.18 15.71
CA ILE A 646 -5.02 23.08 14.73
C ILE A 646 -6.26 23.67 15.39
N ALA A 647 -6.31 24.99 15.51
CA ALA A 647 -7.47 25.73 15.96
C ALA A 647 -8.31 26.15 14.75
N MET A 648 -9.58 25.74 14.73
CA MET A 648 -10.51 25.96 13.65
C MET A 648 -11.85 26.49 14.16
N GLU A 649 -12.69 26.91 13.23
CA GLU A 649 -14.07 27.33 13.50
C GLU A 649 -14.84 26.24 14.26
N LEU A 650 -15.53 26.66 15.33
CA LEU A 650 -16.45 25.78 16.05
C LEU A 650 -17.77 25.69 15.27
N LEU A 651 -18.10 24.49 14.79
CA LEU A 651 -19.33 24.22 14.06
C LEU A 651 -20.42 23.75 15.03
N ASP A 652 -21.57 24.44 15.03
CA ASP A 652 -22.75 24.07 15.83
C ASP A 652 -23.78 23.34 14.96
N GLY A 653 -23.69 22.01 14.95
CA GLY A 653 -24.43 21.15 14.02
C GLY A 653 -24.13 19.66 14.21
N HIS A 654 -24.47 18.85 13.23
CA HIS A 654 -24.12 17.42 13.19
C HIS A 654 -23.69 16.98 11.78
N ASP A 655 -22.91 15.91 11.69
CA ASP A 655 -22.46 15.36 10.42
C ASP A 655 -23.56 14.58 9.67
N LEU A 656 -23.26 14.14 8.44
CA LEU A 656 -24.19 13.42 7.59
C LEU A 656 -24.28 11.90 7.86
N THR A 657 -23.46 11.31 8.75
CA THR A 657 -23.40 9.85 8.94
C THR A 657 -24.73 9.25 9.36
N ARG A 658 -25.51 9.97 10.15
CA ARG A 658 -26.85 9.55 10.60
C ARG A 658 -27.85 9.37 9.46
N TYR A 659 -27.57 9.91 8.27
CA TYR A 659 -28.43 9.81 7.09
C TYR A 659 -27.97 8.75 6.09
N GLY A 660 -26.96 7.95 6.44
CA GLY A 660 -26.43 6.87 5.59
C GLY A 660 -27.14 5.52 5.74
N SER A 661 -28.15 5.39 6.60
CA SER A 661 -28.96 4.16 6.75
C SER A 661 -30.34 4.31 6.10
N LYS A 662 -30.98 3.19 5.79
CA LYS A 662 -32.31 3.17 5.13
C LYS A 662 -33.40 3.86 5.96
N GLU A 663 -33.30 3.80 7.28
CA GLU A 663 -34.22 4.40 8.25
C GLU A 663 -33.95 5.89 8.47
N GLY A 664 -32.72 6.33 8.16
CA GLY A 664 -32.24 7.68 8.41
C GLY A 664 -32.22 8.58 7.18
N LEU A 665 -32.73 8.19 6.01
CA LEU A 665 -32.54 8.97 4.77
C LEU A 665 -33.14 10.38 4.81
N LEU A 666 -32.41 11.34 4.26
CA LEU A 666 -32.94 12.68 3.98
C LEU A 666 -33.91 12.66 2.78
N PRO A 667 -34.82 13.64 2.70
CA PRO A 667 -35.53 13.95 1.47
C PRO A 667 -34.55 14.12 0.30
N LEU A 668 -34.88 13.51 -0.85
CA LEU A 668 -33.98 13.47 -2.02
C LEU A 668 -33.57 14.86 -2.49
N ASP A 669 -34.50 15.82 -2.46
CA ASP A 669 -34.25 17.21 -2.84
C ASP A 669 -33.18 17.86 -1.95
N LYS A 670 -33.21 17.60 -0.65
CA LYS A 670 -32.19 18.06 0.31
C LYS A 670 -30.85 17.36 0.11
N THR A 671 -30.84 16.06 -0.12
CA THR A 671 -29.60 15.31 -0.40
C THR A 671 -28.88 15.86 -1.64
N LEU A 672 -29.63 16.14 -2.72
CA LEU A 672 -29.06 16.69 -3.95
C LEU A 672 -28.54 18.13 -3.76
N ASP A 673 -29.27 18.96 -3.02
CA ASP A 673 -28.85 20.33 -2.71
C ASP A 673 -27.55 20.37 -1.89
N TYR A 674 -27.44 19.50 -0.87
CA TYR A 674 -26.23 19.37 -0.07
C TYR A 674 -25.05 18.85 -0.89
N ALA A 675 -25.26 17.81 -1.71
CA ALA A 675 -24.20 17.27 -2.57
C ALA A 675 -23.73 18.31 -3.61
N ALA A 676 -24.63 19.11 -4.18
CA ALA A 676 -24.27 20.20 -5.09
C ALA A 676 -23.45 21.28 -4.38
N THR A 677 -23.83 21.64 -3.16
CA THR A 677 -23.10 22.62 -2.33
C THR A 677 -21.69 22.13 -1.98
N VAL A 678 -21.54 20.84 -1.66
CA VAL A 678 -20.22 20.23 -1.42
C VAL A 678 -19.39 20.19 -2.70
N ALA A 679 -19.99 19.89 -3.85
CA ALA A 679 -19.30 19.90 -5.14
C ALA A 679 -18.77 21.30 -5.52
N ASP A 680 -19.51 22.37 -5.25
CA ASP A 680 -19.02 23.75 -5.44
C ASP A 680 -17.87 24.09 -4.49
N ALA A 681 -17.96 23.67 -3.22
CA ALA A 681 -16.87 23.87 -2.25
C ALA A 681 -15.58 23.15 -2.70
N LEU A 682 -15.71 21.94 -3.24
CA LEU A 682 -14.60 21.18 -3.82
C LEU A 682 -14.02 21.87 -5.06
N ASP A 683 -14.85 22.40 -5.97
CA ASP A 683 -14.38 23.14 -7.14
C ASP A 683 -13.53 24.36 -6.74
N TYR A 684 -13.98 25.11 -5.72
CA TYR A 684 -13.23 26.22 -5.15
C TYR A 684 -11.87 25.77 -4.61
N ALA A 685 -11.83 24.70 -3.81
CA ALA A 685 -10.58 24.19 -3.25
C ALA A 685 -9.61 23.69 -4.34
N HIS A 686 -10.13 22.94 -5.33
CA HIS A 686 -9.34 22.42 -6.45
C HIS A 686 -8.74 23.53 -7.30
N ALA A 687 -9.46 24.63 -7.51
CA ALA A 687 -8.96 25.81 -8.20
C ALA A 687 -7.79 26.50 -7.46
N GLN A 688 -7.71 26.33 -6.14
CA GLN A 688 -6.58 26.79 -5.31
C GLN A 688 -5.48 25.73 -5.16
N GLY A 689 -5.56 24.61 -5.89
CA GLY A 689 -4.58 23.52 -5.84
C GLY A 689 -4.69 22.62 -4.60
N VAL A 690 -5.77 22.75 -3.82
CA VAL A 690 -5.99 21.96 -2.60
C VAL A 690 -6.97 20.82 -2.89
N VAL A 691 -6.55 19.59 -2.62
CA VAL A 691 -7.37 18.37 -2.78
C VAL A 691 -7.69 17.81 -1.40
N HIS A 692 -8.94 17.46 -1.13
CA HIS A 692 -9.41 17.05 0.20
C HIS A 692 -9.00 15.61 0.58
N ARG A 693 -9.11 14.66 -0.34
CA ARG A 693 -8.69 13.24 -0.24
C ARG A 693 -9.41 12.35 0.79
N ASP A 694 -10.39 12.86 1.52
CA ASP A 694 -11.14 12.11 2.56
C ASP A 694 -12.59 12.59 2.64
N ILE A 695 -13.25 12.73 1.49
CA ILE A 695 -14.67 13.10 1.45
C ILE A 695 -15.53 11.90 1.86
N LYS A 696 -16.33 12.10 2.91
CA LYS A 696 -17.28 11.13 3.48
C LYS A 696 -18.34 11.84 4.31
N PRO A 697 -19.49 11.20 4.63
CA PRO A 697 -20.55 11.82 5.43
C PRO A 697 -20.08 12.37 6.79
N ALA A 698 -19.08 11.75 7.43
CA ALA A 698 -18.53 12.21 8.71
C ALA A 698 -17.78 13.56 8.64
N ASN A 699 -17.37 13.98 7.43
CA ASN A 699 -16.62 15.21 7.19
C ASN A 699 -17.50 16.32 6.59
N ILE A 700 -18.82 16.10 6.50
CA ILE A 700 -19.79 17.06 5.96
C ILE A 700 -20.79 17.39 7.07
N MET A 701 -20.78 18.62 7.55
CA MET A 701 -21.58 19.09 8.68
C MET A 701 -22.80 19.87 8.20
N ILE A 702 -23.97 19.57 8.76
CA ILE A 702 -25.16 20.42 8.69
C ILE A 702 -25.21 21.29 9.94
N LEU A 703 -25.18 22.60 9.77
CA LEU A 703 -25.31 23.56 10.86
C LEU A 703 -26.78 23.80 11.23
N LYS A 704 -27.03 24.36 12.42
CA LYS A 704 -28.40 24.66 12.89
C LYS A 704 -29.21 25.57 11.97
N ASP A 705 -28.54 26.43 11.21
CA ASP A 705 -29.17 27.31 10.21
C ASP A 705 -29.47 26.61 8.87
N GLY A 706 -29.11 25.32 8.74
CA GLY A 706 -29.30 24.50 7.56
C GLY A 706 -28.19 24.61 6.52
N SER A 707 -27.15 25.41 6.77
CA SER A 707 -25.99 25.50 5.89
C SER A 707 -25.05 24.28 6.03
N ILE A 708 -24.29 24.00 4.97
CA ILE A 708 -23.32 22.89 4.94
C ILE A 708 -21.90 23.42 5.10
N ARG A 709 -21.10 22.73 5.91
CA ARG A 709 -19.66 22.97 6.04
C ARG A 709 -18.87 21.68 5.80
N VAL A 710 -17.90 21.73 4.89
CA VAL A 710 -16.92 20.67 4.66
C VAL A 710 -15.78 20.85 5.66
N ALA A 711 -15.52 19.81 6.45
CA ALA A 711 -14.51 19.79 7.50
C ALA A 711 -13.40 18.77 7.17
N ASP A 712 -12.28 18.84 7.90
CA ASP A 712 -11.21 17.83 7.85
C ASP A 712 -10.56 17.63 6.46
N PHE A 713 -10.14 18.73 5.82
CA PHE A 713 -9.30 18.70 4.62
C PHE A 713 -7.99 17.94 4.91
N GLY A 714 -7.94 16.68 4.48
CA GLY A 714 -6.72 15.96 4.14
C GLY A 714 -5.76 15.58 5.25
N ILE A 715 -6.04 15.84 6.54
CA ILE A 715 -5.16 15.47 7.68
C ILE A 715 -4.84 13.95 7.74
N ALA A 716 -5.56 13.13 6.97
CA ALA A 716 -5.60 11.68 7.03
C ALA A 716 -4.49 10.90 6.28
N ARG A 717 -3.41 11.52 5.77
CA ARG A 717 -2.32 10.73 5.17
C ARG A 717 -1.32 10.13 6.17
N ILE A 718 -1.55 10.33 7.46
CA ILE A 718 -0.60 9.92 8.51
C ILE A 718 -0.59 8.40 8.73
N THR A 719 -1.62 7.66 8.30
CA THR A 719 -1.70 6.20 8.54
C THR A 719 -1.65 5.35 7.28
N ALA A 720 -1.90 5.89 6.08
CA ALA A 720 -1.92 5.08 4.85
C ALA A 720 -0.52 4.78 4.26
N SER A 721 0.50 5.61 4.54
CA SER A 721 1.88 5.30 4.14
C SER A 721 2.67 4.47 5.17
N SER A 722 2.11 4.26 6.36
CA SER A 722 2.68 3.40 7.38
C SER A 722 1.89 2.11 7.40
N LYS A 723 2.38 1.07 6.72
CA LYS A 723 1.91 -0.31 6.91
C LYS A 723 2.13 -0.68 8.39
N THR A 724 1.16 -0.40 9.26
CA THR A 724 1.18 -0.89 10.64
C THR A 724 0.90 -2.39 10.62
N ALA A 725 1.72 -3.13 11.37
CA ALA A 725 1.77 -4.60 11.41
C ALA A 725 0.53 -5.25 12.06
N THR A 726 -0.56 -4.53 12.25
CA THR A 726 -1.76 -4.95 13.01
C THR A 726 -3.05 -4.93 12.19
N GLY A 727 -3.01 -4.61 10.88
CA GLY A 727 -4.19 -4.74 10.01
C GLY A 727 -5.35 -3.81 10.34
N THR A 728 -5.18 -2.86 11.25
CA THR A 728 -6.20 -1.84 11.55
C THR A 728 -5.91 -0.62 10.67
N VAL A 729 -6.49 -0.60 9.46
CA VAL A 729 -6.57 0.63 8.66
C VAL A 729 -7.45 1.59 9.44
N MET A 730 -6.83 2.64 9.97
CA MET A 730 -7.53 3.71 10.64
C MET A 730 -8.15 4.63 9.59
N GLY A 731 -9.32 4.24 9.10
CA GLY A 731 -10.13 4.93 8.10
C GLY A 731 -11.23 3.98 7.59
N THR A 732 -12.31 4.52 7.03
CA THR A 732 -13.31 3.71 6.32
C THR A 732 -12.94 3.72 4.83
N PRO A 733 -12.22 2.72 4.31
CA PRO A 733 -11.72 2.69 2.93
C PRO A 733 -12.82 2.70 1.87
N SER A 734 -14.08 2.55 2.27
CA SER A 734 -15.24 2.50 1.38
C SER A 734 -15.43 3.73 0.49
N TYR A 735 -14.84 4.89 0.82
CA TYR A 735 -14.97 6.12 0.03
C TYR A 735 -13.72 6.45 -0.81
N MET A 736 -12.67 5.62 -0.75
CA MET A 736 -11.45 5.85 -1.52
C MET A 736 -11.71 5.71 -3.02
N SER A 737 -11.04 6.52 -3.82
CA SER A 737 -11.06 6.39 -5.28
C SER A 737 -10.14 5.25 -5.76
N PRO A 738 -10.35 4.70 -6.98
CA PRO A 738 -9.49 3.67 -7.57
C PRO A 738 -8.01 4.07 -7.60
N GLU A 739 -7.71 5.33 -7.89
CA GLU A 739 -6.36 5.89 -7.91
C GLU A 739 -5.75 6.02 -6.51
N GLN A 740 -6.55 6.29 -5.47
CA GLN A 740 -6.11 6.23 -4.07
C GLN A 740 -5.77 4.79 -3.65
N VAL A 741 -6.60 3.82 -4.02
CA VAL A 741 -6.36 2.40 -3.73
C VAL A 741 -5.10 1.88 -4.44
N ALA A 742 -4.88 2.31 -5.68
CA ALA A 742 -3.72 1.92 -6.48
C ALA A 742 -2.43 2.70 -6.15
N GLY A 743 -2.47 3.65 -5.22
CA GLY A 743 -1.31 4.50 -4.88
C GLY A 743 -0.84 5.42 -6.01
N LYS A 744 -1.72 5.74 -6.98
CA LYS A 744 -1.43 6.62 -8.11
C LYS A 744 -1.53 8.10 -7.68
N LYS A 745 -1.14 9.02 -8.57
CA LYS A 745 -1.28 10.46 -8.33
C LYS A 745 -2.76 10.82 -8.15
N VAL A 746 -3.07 11.49 -7.04
CA VAL A 746 -4.43 11.90 -6.64
C VAL A 746 -4.62 13.38 -6.98
N ASP A 747 -5.67 13.70 -7.72
CA ASP A 747 -6.11 15.05 -8.05
C ASP A 747 -7.57 15.28 -7.63
N GLY A 748 -8.15 16.45 -7.95
CA GLY A 748 -9.51 16.81 -7.56
C GLY A 748 -10.60 15.82 -8.00
N ARG A 749 -10.37 15.05 -9.07
CA ARG A 749 -11.32 14.05 -9.57
C ARG A 749 -11.49 12.86 -8.63
N SER A 750 -10.55 12.67 -7.69
CA SER A 750 -10.69 11.70 -6.60
C SER A 750 -11.75 12.15 -5.59
N ASP A 751 -11.82 13.44 -5.24
CA ASP A 751 -12.83 13.96 -4.32
C ASP A 751 -14.24 13.84 -4.90
N LEU A 752 -14.39 14.02 -6.22
CA LEU A 752 -15.67 13.87 -6.93
C LEU A 752 -16.15 12.42 -6.96
N PHE A 753 -15.23 11.46 -7.06
CA PHE A 753 -15.56 10.04 -6.90
C PHE A 753 -16.04 9.76 -5.47
N SER A 754 -15.29 10.21 -4.46
CA SER A 754 -15.67 10.04 -3.05
C SER A 754 -17.01 10.69 -2.70
N LEU A 755 -17.30 11.88 -3.25
CA LEU A 755 -18.60 12.54 -3.12
C LEU A 755 -19.72 11.73 -3.78
N SER A 756 -19.44 11.06 -4.90
CA SER A 756 -20.41 10.21 -5.59
C SER A 756 -20.70 8.92 -4.81
N VAL A 757 -19.71 8.36 -4.11
CA VAL A 757 -19.92 7.26 -3.15
C VAL A 757 -20.79 7.71 -1.99
N ALA A 758 -20.51 8.90 -1.41
CA ALA A 758 -21.31 9.46 -0.32
C ALA A 758 -22.75 9.77 -0.78
N LEU A 759 -22.94 10.32 -1.99
CA LEU A 759 -24.25 10.57 -2.57
C LEU A 759 -25.02 9.27 -2.79
N PHE A 760 -24.37 8.21 -3.29
CA PHE A 760 -25.00 6.90 -3.44
C PHE A 760 -25.52 6.40 -2.09
N GLU A 761 -24.71 6.47 -1.04
CA GLU A 761 -25.08 6.05 0.31
C GLU A 761 -26.24 6.88 0.88
N LEU A 762 -26.20 8.21 0.76
CA LEU A 762 -27.24 9.11 1.25
C LEU A 762 -28.56 9.02 0.47
N VAL A 763 -28.56 8.40 -0.71
CA VAL A 763 -29.76 8.15 -1.51
C VAL A 763 -30.30 6.74 -1.26
N ALA A 764 -29.44 5.72 -1.21
CA ALA A 764 -29.80 4.30 -1.11
C ALA A 764 -29.89 3.77 0.33
N GLY A 765 -29.23 4.42 1.29
CA GLY A 765 -29.07 3.93 2.66
C GLY A 765 -28.05 2.80 2.79
N GLU A 766 -27.23 2.60 1.76
CA GLU A 766 -26.14 1.62 1.72
C GLU A 766 -25.07 2.05 0.69
N LYS A 767 -23.81 1.67 0.94
CA LYS A 767 -22.67 2.02 0.08
C LYS A 767 -22.65 1.17 -1.20
N PRO A 768 -22.12 1.70 -2.32
CA PRO A 768 -22.00 0.97 -3.58
C PRO A 768 -21.03 -0.22 -3.48
N PHE A 769 -19.97 -0.10 -2.69
CA PHE A 769 -18.97 -1.15 -2.47
C PHE A 769 -18.99 -1.58 -0.99
N LYS A 770 -19.29 -2.85 -0.74
CA LYS A 770 -19.56 -3.37 0.62
C LYS A 770 -18.44 -4.26 1.16
N GLY A 771 -17.54 -4.76 0.31
CA GLY A 771 -16.31 -5.41 0.73
C GLY A 771 -16.41 -6.86 1.24
N GLY A 772 -17.61 -7.44 1.37
CA GLY A 772 -17.75 -8.83 1.84
C GLY A 772 -17.03 -9.08 3.18
N GLU A 773 -16.26 -10.18 3.27
CA GLU A 773 -15.62 -10.65 4.51
C GLU A 773 -14.26 -9.98 4.83
N GLY A 774 -13.76 -9.02 4.02
CA GLY A 774 -12.44 -8.45 4.30
C GLY A 774 -12.06 -7.20 3.51
N LEU A 775 -11.06 -6.49 4.05
CA LEU A 775 -10.54 -5.23 3.49
C LEU A 775 -10.01 -5.38 2.06
N GLY A 776 -9.33 -6.49 1.74
CA GLY A 776 -8.78 -6.74 0.40
C GLY A 776 -9.87 -6.79 -0.67
N THR A 777 -10.99 -7.44 -0.37
CA THR A 777 -12.16 -7.53 -1.26
C THR A 777 -12.80 -6.15 -1.49
N LEU A 778 -12.88 -5.31 -0.46
CA LEU A 778 -13.37 -3.93 -0.60
C LEU A 778 -12.47 -3.10 -1.53
N LEU A 779 -11.15 -3.18 -1.34
CA LEU A 779 -10.19 -2.45 -2.18
C LEU A 779 -10.24 -2.95 -3.63
N PHE A 780 -10.40 -4.25 -3.84
CA PHE A 780 -10.59 -4.83 -5.17
C PHE A 780 -11.88 -4.33 -5.83
N GLN A 781 -13.01 -4.33 -5.12
CA GLN A 781 -14.30 -3.81 -5.62
C GLN A 781 -14.20 -2.34 -6.02
N ILE A 782 -13.54 -1.53 -5.20
CA ILE A 782 -13.31 -0.11 -5.50
C ILE A 782 -12.45 0.03 -6.76
N ALA A 783 -11.41 -0.79 -6.94
CA ALA A 783 -10.51 -0.70 -8.09
C ALA A 783 -11.15 -1.23 -9.39
N ASN A 784 -11.88 -2.34 -9.34
CA ASN A 784 -12.20 -3.14 -10.53
C ASN A 784 -13.70 -3.32 -10.79
N ASP A 785 -14.53 -3.47 -9.77
CA ASP A 785 -15.94 -3.84 -9.97
C ASP A 785 -16.81 -2.62 -10.28
N PRO A 786 -17.74 -2.70 -11.25
CA PRO A 786 -18.71 -1.62 -11.48
C PRO A 786 -19.59 -1.42 -10.24
N HIS A 787 -20.01 -0.18 -9.98
CA HIS A 787 -20.97 0.07 -8.90
C HIS A 787 -22.33 -0.54 -9.27
N PRO A 788 -23.14 -0.96 -8.28
CA PRO A 788 -24.49 -1.45 -8.55
C PRO A 788 -25.37 -0.36 -9.17
N ASP A 789 -26.35 -0.77 -9.96
CA ASP A 789 -27.35 0.13 -10.49
C ASP A 789 -28.23 0.68 -9.35
N ILE A 790 -28.20 2.00 -9.16
CA ILE A 790 -28.94 2.68 -8.11
C ILE A 790 -30.46 2.45 -8.22
N THR A 791 -30.99 2.26 -9.42
CA THR A 791 -32.43 2.04 -9.65
C THR A 791 -32.88 0.64 -9.22
N THR A 792 -31.97 -0.33 -9.25
CA THR A 792 -32.19 -1.68 -8.70
C THR A 792 -32.16 -1.65 -7.17
N VAL A 793 -31.30 -0.81 -6.58
CA VAL A 793 -31.17 -0.67 -5.12
C VAL A 793 -32.33 0.14 -4.52
N LYS A 794 -32.74 1.21 -5.20
CA LYS A 794 -33.87 2.06 -4.80
C LYS A 794 -34.73 2.41 -6.04
N PRO A 795 -35.81 1.65 -6.29
CA PRO A 795 -36.75 1.95 -7.37
C PRO A 795 -37.41 3.33 -7.22
N GLY A 796 -37.70 4.00 -8.34
CA GLY A 796 -38.40 5.29 -8.37
C GLY A 796 -37.51 6.54 -8.36
N LEU A 797 -36.19 6.38 -8.51
CA LEU A 797 -35.27 7.51 -8.69
C LEU A 797 -35.24 8.00 -10.16
N PRO A 798 -35.02 9.31 -10.42
CA PRO A 798 -34.90 9.84 -11.77
C PRO A 798 -33.71 9.24 -12.54
N ALA A 799 -33.89 9.00 -13.85
CA ALA A 799 -32.81 8.52 -14.71
C ALA A 799 -31.63 9.51 -14.80
N SER A 800 -31.91 10.81 -14.67
CA SER A 800 -30.90 11.86 -14.62
C SER A 800 -29.97 11.71 -13.41
N LEU A 801 -30.49 11.31 -12.24
CA LEU A 801 -29.67 11.03 -11.05
C LEU A 801 -28.76 9.82 -11.26
N LYS A 802 -29.27 8.76 -11.90
CA LYS A 802 -28.46 7.60 -12.27
C LYS A 802 -27.28 8.02 -13.14
N ALA A 803 -27.51 8.85 -14.16
CA ALA A 803 -26.44 9.32 -15.05
C ALA A 803 -25.35 10.13 -14.31
N VAL A 804 -25.73 10.93 -13.30
CA VAL A 804 -24.76 11.64 -12.45
C VAL A 804 -23.90 10.63 -11.66
N LEU A 805 -24.52 9.63 -11.04
CA LEU A 805 -23.80 8.60 -10.28
C LEU A 805 -22.90 7.74 -11.18
N ASP A 806 -23.39 7.30 -12.33
CA ASP A 806 -22.61 6.52 -13.32
C ASP A 806 -21.34 7.28 -13.75
N LYS A 807 -21.49 8.59 -14.04
CA LYS A 807 -20.35 9.43 -14.43
C LYS A 807 -19.40 9.68 -13.25
N GLY A 808 -19.91 9.96 -12.06
CA GLY A 808 -19.11 10.21 -10.87
C GLY A 808 -18.34 9.00 -10.35
N LEU A 809 -18.89 7.79 -10.52
CA LEU A 809 -18.31 6.52 -10.07
C LEU A 809 -17.54 5.75 -11.16
N ALA A 810 -17.31 6.36 -12.33
CA ALA A 810 -16.50 5.76 -13.38
C ALA A 810 -15.08 5.45 -12.86
N LYS A 811 -14.53 4.26 -13.16
CA LYS A 811 -13.22 3.87 -12.62
C LYS A 811 -12.08 4.70 -13.22
N ASN A 812 -12.14 5.00 -14.51
CA ASN A 812 -11.21 5.90 -15.17
C ASN A 812 -11.52 7.37 -14.82
N PRO A 813 -10.60 8.12 -14.19
CA PRO A 813 -10.78 9.55 -13.87
C PRO A 813 -11.12 10.44 -15.09
N ASP A 814 -10.66 10.08 -16.28
CA ASP A 814 -10.91 10.86 -17.50
C ASP A 814 -12.37 10.78 -17.97
N LEU A 815 -13.11 9.77 -17.52
CA LEU A 815 -14.54 9.60 -17.82
C LEU A 815 -15.45 10.26 -16.76
N ARG A 816 -14.88 10.79 -15.67
CA ARG A 816 -15.62 11.45 -14.60
C ARG A 816 -15.95 12.90 -14.92
N PHE A 817 -16.66 13.57 -14.01
CA PHE A 817 -16.68 15.03 -13.96
C PHE A 817 -15.25 15.55 -13.80
N GLN A 818 -14.86 16.51 -14.63
CA GLN A 818 -13.50 17.06 -14.57
C GLN A 818 -13.41 18.17 -13.51
N ARG A 819 -14.55 18.75 -13.14
CA ARG A 819 -14.67 19.85 -12.18
C ARG A 819 -15.86 19.67 -11.24
N GLY A 820 -15.75 20.17 -10.02
CA GLY A 820 -16.83 20.12 -9.04
C GLY A 820 -18.04 20.93 -9.49
N GLY A 821 -17.83 22.07 -10.15
CA GLY A 821 -18.90 22.90 -10.69
C GLY A 821 -19.75 22.18 -11.76
N GLU A 822 -19.15 21.29 -12.55
CA GLU A 822 -19.88 20.46 -13.52
C GLU A 822 -20.82 19.47 -12.82
N MET A 823 -20.33 18.83 -11.75
CA MET A 823 -21.13 17.90 -10.95
C MET A 823 -22.25 18.64 -10.21
N ALA A 824 -21.97 19.83 -9.65
CA ALA A 824 -22.96 20.66 -8.97
C ALA A 824 -24.08 21.11 -9.93
N ALA A 825 -23.73 21.54 -11.15
CA ALA A 825 -24.70 21.90 -12.17
C ALA A 825 -25.60 20.70 -12.56
N ALA A 826 -25.01 19.51 -12.72
CA ALA A 826 -25.77 18.31 -13.02
C ALA A 826 -26.75 17.94 -11.89
N LEU A 827 -26.31 18.01 -10.63
CA LEU A 827 -27.17 17.75 -9.46
C LEU A 827 -28.33 18.75 -9.34
N ARG A 828 -28.08 20.03 -9.62
CA ARG A 828 -29.12 21.07 -9.65
C ARG A 828 -30.14 20.87 -10.77
N ALA A 829 -29.71 20.35 -11.93
CA ALA A 829 -30.62 20.01 -13.02
C ALA A 829 -31.58 18.88 -12.61
N VAL A 830 -31.08 17.84 -11.93
CA VAL A 830 -31.92 16.78 -11.33
C VAL A 830 -32.90 17.37 -10.30
N LEU A 831 -32.43 18.30 -9.46
CA LEU A 831 -33.27 18.96 -8.46
C LEU A 831 -34.40 19.79 -9.10
N ALA A 832 -34.13 20.47 -10.23
CA ALA A 832 -35.13 21.23 -10.97
C ALA A 832 -36.19 20.31 -11.60
N GLU A 833 -35.76 19.18 -12.17
CA GLU A 833 -36.64 18.14 -12.71
C GLU A 833 -37.60 17.61 -11.64
N LEU A 834 -37.09 17.31 -10.44
CA LEU A 834 -37.89 16.84 -9.30
C LEU A 834 -38.94 17.85 -8.82
N LYS A 835 -38.69 19.14 -8.99
CA LYS A 835 -39.61 20.23 -8.58
C LYS A 835 -40.63 20.59 -9.67
N GLY A 836 -40.70 19.83 -10.77
CA GLY A 836 -41.62 20.09 -11.88
C GLY A 836 -41.19 21.26 -12.76
N GLY A 837 -39.97 21.78 -12.60
CA GLY A 837 -39.40 22.77 -13.48
C GLY A 837 -38.79 22.08 -14.68
N ALA A 838 -39.36 22.27 -15.87
CA ALA A 838 -38.70 21.88 -17.11
C ALA A 838 -37.30 22.52 -17.14
N PRO A 839 -36.21 21.75 -17.32
CA PRO A 839 -34.90 22.35 -17.45
C PRO A 839 -34.88 23.19 -18.73
N ALA A 840 -34.49 24.46 -18.62
CA ALA A 840 -34.06 25.21 -19.79
C ALA A 840 -32.90 24.41 -20.43
N PRO A 841 -32.91 24.18 -21.75
CA PRO A 841 -31.86 23.41 -22.40
C PRO A 841 -30.53 24.12 -22.13
N ALA A 842 -29.58 23.39 -21.54
CA ALA A 842 -28.19 23.83 -21.53
C ALA A 842 -27.76 24.09 -22.99
N PRO A 843 -26.97 25.14 -23.28
CA PRO A 843 -26.47 25.36 -24.63
C PRO A 843 -25.68 24.12 -25.03
N ILE A 844 -26.15 23.42 -26.07
CA ILE A 844 -25.33 22.44 -26.78
C ILE A 844 -24.12 23.24 -27.29
N PRO A 845 -22.87 22.93 -26.90
CA PRO A 845 -21.75 23.51 -27.60
C PRO A 845 -21.89 23.07 -29.06
N ALA A 846 -21.96 24.04 -29.97
CA ALA A 846 -22.00 23.77 -31.39
C ALA A 846 -20.92 22.73 -31.75
N PRO A 847 -21.19 21.79 -32.66
CA PRO A 847 -20.15 20.89 -33.13
C PRO A 847 -19.00 21.76 -33.62
N ALA A 848 -17.81 21.56 -33.05
CA ALA A 848 -16.61 22.09 -33.68
C ALA A 848 -16.60 21.56 -35.12
N PRO A 849 -16.30 22.39 -36.13
CA PRO A 849 -16.23 21.90 -37.50
C PRO A 849 -15.23 20.74 -37.52
N GLU A 850 -15.64 19.65 -38.17
CA GLU A 850 -14.76 18.51 -38.45
C GLU A 850 -13.51 19.02 -39.15
N THR A 851 -12.41 19.16 -38.41
CA THR A 851 -11.09 19.10 -39.02
C THR A 851 -10.81 17.63 -39.28
N GLU A 852 -11.03 17.21 -40.52
CA GLU A 852 -10.42 16.04 -41.12
C GLU A 852 -8.95 15.94 -40.65
N LYS A 853 -8.63 14.91 -39.87
CA LYS A 853 -7.24 14.49 -39.68
C LYS A 853 -6.83 13.74 -40.95
N THR A 854 -6.47 14.51 -41.97
CA THR A 854 -5.68 14.00 -43.09
C THR A 854 -4.31 13.57 -42.56
N VAL A 855 -3.94 12.34 -42.89
CA VAL A 855 -2.64 11.73 -42.62
C VAL A 855 -1.55 12.55 -43.31
N SER A 856 -0.60 13.08 -42.53
CA SER A 856 0.64 13.69 -43.04
C SER A 856 1.71 12.61 -43.19
N ILE A 857 1.90 12.15 -44.43
CA ILE A 857 3.12 11.50 -44.90
C ILE A 857 4.13 12.62 -45.25
N GLY A 858 5.42 12.34 -45.10
CA GLY A 858 6.54 13.29 -45.26
C GLY A 858 6.71 13.97 -46.63
N PRO A 859 7.82 14.73 -46.81
CA PRO A 859 7.87 15.87 -47.73
C PRO A 859 8.42 15.51 -49.11
N GLU A 860 7.87 16.09 -50.18
CA GLU A 860 8.65 16.46 -51.37
C GLU A 860 8.00 17.59 -52.21
N ILE A 861 8.74 18.71 -52.30
CA ILE A 861 8.97 19.68 -53.39
C ILE A 861 7.89 19.82 -54.51
N THR A 862 7.40 21.06 -54.75
CA THR A 862 7.52 21.83 -56.03
C THR A 862 6.63 23.10 -56.07
N ILE A 863 7.30 24.26 -56.18
CA ILE A 863 7.06 25.50 -56.98
C ILE A 863 5.61 25.98 -57.27
N GLU A 864 5.30 27.24 -56.92
CA GLU A 864 4.21 28.04 -57.52
C GLU A 864 4.67 29.42 -58.05
N PRO A 865 4.05 29.95 -59.13
CA PRO A 865 4.38 31.22 -59.81
C PRO A 865 3.52 32.43 -59.30
N PRO A 866 3.70 33.66 -59.83
CA PRO A 866 3.68 34.90 -59.03
C PRO A 866 2.38 35.71 -59.13
N GLN A 867 2.18 36.66 -58.19
CA GLN A 867 1.47 37.92 -58.49
C GLN A 867 1.88 39.10 -57.59
N ARG A 868 1.79 40.29 -58.20
CA ARG A 868 2.49 41.56 -57.91
C ARG A 868 1.70 42.53 -57.02
N ALA A 869 2.50 43.32 -56.28
CA ALA A 869 2.46 44.78 -56.06
C ALA A 869 1.38 45.44 -55.16
N GLY A 870 1.87 46.21 -54.18
CA GLY A 870 1.15 47.24 -53.42
C GLY A 870 2.10 48.01 -52.47
N VAL A 871 2.14 49.34 -52.61
CA VAL A 871 3.15 50.32 -52.13
C VAL A 871 2.97 50.78 -50.66
N GLY A 872 4.12 51.00 -49.97
CA GLY A 872 4.53 51.91 -48.84
C GLY A 872 3.53 52.65 -47.91
N PRO A 873 3.99 53.47 -46.91
CA PRO A 873 5.31 54.13 -46.80
C PRO A 873 5.99 54.22 -45.39
N ALA A 874 7.27 54.66 -45.43
CA ALA A 874 8.08 55.53 -44.52
C ALA A 874 8.26 55.19 -43.01
N VAL A 875 9.44 54.76 -42.54
CA VAL A 875 10.69 55.50 -42.18
C VAL A 875 10.63 56.25 -40.84
N ASN A 876 11.45 55.84 -39.85
CA ASN A 876 12.49 56.71 -39.27
C ASN A 876 13.54 55.93 -38.45
N VAL A 877 14.81 56.18 -38.76
CA VAL A 877 16.01 55.84 -37.97
C VAL A 877 16.76 57.15 -37.75
N PRO A 878 17.41 57.35 -36.60
CA PRO A 878 18.80 57.84 -36.68
C PRO A 878 19.78 57.03 -35.82
N PRO A 879 21.09 57.15 -36.10
CA PRO A 879 22.07 56.06 -36.02
C PRO A 879 23.30 56.49 -35.15
N PRO A 880 24.56 56.19 -35.50
CA PRO A 880 25.34 55.01 -35.14
C PRO A 880 26.64 55.37 -34.39
N GLN A 881 27.41 54.38 -33.93
CA GLN A 881 28.87 54.42 -34.09
C GLN A 881 29.51 53.04 -33.92
N ASN A 882 30.55 52.84 -34.70
CA ASN A 882 31.06 51.59 -35.26
C ASN A 882 32.38 51.17 -34.53
N PRO A 883 33.27 50.36 -35.13
CA PRO A 883 33.72 49.04 -34.69
C PRO A 883 35.18 49.09 -34.18
N ASP A 884 35.88 47.94 -34.21
CA ASP A 884 37.27 47.64 -33.79
C ASP A 884 37.34 47.03 -32.37
N ALA A 885 38.05 45.94 -32.10
CA ALA A 885 39.11 45.24 -32.83
C ALA A 885 39.36 43.83 -32.26
N THR A 886 39.90 42.96 -33.12
CA THR A 886 40.95 41.94 -32.88
C THR A 886 40.77 40.78 -31.88
N LEU A 887 40.80 39.57 -32.45
CA LEU A 887 41.62 38.40 -32.08
C LEU A 887 42.50 38.50 -30.81
N ARG A 888 42.33 37.57 -29.85
CA ARG A 888 43.42 36.71 -29.32
C ARG A 888 42.94 35.65 -28.31
N LEU A 889 43.71 34.56 -28.29
CA LEU A 889 43.62 33.30 -27.56
C LEU A 889 43.92 33.40 -26.05
N GLU A 890 43.18 32.59 -25.26
CA GLU A 890 43.54 31.87 -24.00
C GLU A 890 44.00 32.63 -22.72
N PRO A 891 44.08 32.00 -21.51
CA PRO A 891 43.48 30.75 -20.98
C PRO A 891 42.87 30.89 -19.54
N HIS A 892 42.37 29.76 -19.00
CA HIS A 892 42.03 29.46 -17.58
C HIS A 892 42.84 30.18 -16.48
N PRO A 893 42.23 30.33 -15.28
CA PRO A 893 42.94 29.97 -14.06
C PRO A 893 42.15 29.11 -13.07
N ARG A 894 42.96 28.35 -12.32
CA ARG A 894 42.66 27.40 -11.26
C ARG A 894 42.13 28.07 -9.98
N GLU A 895 41.43 27.25 -9.19
CA GLU A 895 41.07 27.44 -7.78
C GLU A 895 42.26 27.78 -6.86
N PRO A 896 41.95 28.24 -5.63
CA PRO A 896 42.74 27.88 -4.46
C PRO A 896 41.90 27.34 -3.26
N ILE A 897 42.41 26.22 -2.73
CA ILE A 897 42.31 25.62 -1.37
C ILE A 897 41.07 24.80 -1.03
#